data_AF-A0A838HWG1-F1
#
_entry.id   AF-A0A838HWG1-F1
#
_cell.length_a   1.000
_cell.length_b   1.000
_cell.length_c   1.000
_cell.angle_alpha   90.00
_cell.angle_beta   90.00
_cell.angle_gamma   90.00
#
_symmetry.space_group_name_H-M   'P 1'
#
loop_
_entity.id
_entity.type
_entity.pdbx_description
1 polymer ?
#
loop_
_entity_poly.entity_id
_entity_poly.type
_entity_poly.pdbx_seq_one_letter_code
_entity_poly.pdbx_strand_id
1 'polypeptide(L)'
;MRRTVAFVLAMLVLSTAPAAAQVPPDEASLGGVAVPPGYQARAIATGLDQPDGIAFEEGGPRVWVSEAGYTPGSLATVKAVAADGSTEIVLEPGDLPAGTLAPPFVDVTWHEGMLYLTHRQRGANDWLVGAISRFAPDDPAGTFTTVLTNLPSTGDHATNEIVFDVEGRAYFGQGTATNTSVVGPDNAAAGWLELAPTFREFAAVDLELDGDEYTSPDPRTSDPADTAVTAPYQPFGSGPIEPGTVIPAATPSTPQEGMIAGGGAVYSFDPDATDPASTMRLEKWGLRNPVGVGLDPFEPGTMFVSNNGSDVRSGMVEGEIRQVGSRGVSRDHDDLFAFEVGGEAEFAGWPDYFHDPETNEVLPVTDPLFCSDPLSAGQCPDFVLSESFRAQLDVAQAFATLGDHSAATKFDISTSGDFGYVGDLFVTESGSFPPQTGTREFTGYKVVRVDRETGEVFDFFVNQGSTPEELFDPASFNKPLDVKFHQGELYVVDFGIFEPGLDIIQPNTGKIWVLSPLPPLEELALEGEDPVDAAVAFSQATFPQGASQAVLGRDDVFADNLASGSLQGAGGGAPLLLTDTDELSAATAAELQRLEVEQVTILGGIQAISAAVRDQLEGMGYTVGRLSGPTRVETAIEIAQGRFASSEAAIVARAYPSGGDMTTAFADSLAGGAAGANAGVPILFTDQAALSPSTRDYLDGDSMVAKVIIKGGTHAVSAAVEQELVGLGIEVIREAGATRDATAVEVARIAFGYPDVDDAPGVILVDGFREDSWAAGFPAAAMAAQRGFPVLLADGGGLPAATQEYLATSAGTGATALVCGPFTEAAACDAAAGLLGHRRAEAAYRVTIANLTGGQPFSPPVAASHQPGLHVFQVGAVASPQLEAIAEDGMPAPMAKLLAESDQVTDVAVGMPLTPMGITRGMFSEQIMLELTARPGDVFSIATMLICTNDGFLGLDGVTLPDSGSATFDVVGYDAGTEDNTELSEHLVDPCSGLGPVPLPGDPDSNVNEAVDTDPHMPIAPHGNVQGVGDLDPGTHGWTDPVAQVVIERLG
;
A
#
# COMPACT_ATOMS: atom_id res chain seq x y z
N MET A 1 -15.77 44.56 -33.86
CA MET A 1 -15.06 44.14 -35.09
C MET A 1 -13.53 44.29 -35.08
N ARG A 2 -12.91 45.28 -34.40
CA ARG A 2 -11.42 45.34 -34.27
C ARG A 2 -10.84 44.80 -32.94
N ARG A 3 -11.68 44.44 -31.96
CA ARG A 3 -11.31 43.71 -30.73
C ARG A 3 -11.59 42.20 -30.80
N THR A 4 -12.42 41.78 -31.74
CA THR A 4 -12.76 40.37 -32.05
C THR A 4 -11.56 39.55 -32.54
N VAL A 5 -10.48 40.21 -32.98
CA VAL A 5 -9.21 39.56 -33.33
C VAL A 5 -8.26 39.50 -32.15
N ALA A 6 -8.41 40.34 -31.12
CA ALA A 6 -7.43 40.47 -30.02
C ALA A 6 -7.69 39.54 -28.83
N PHE A 7 -8.94 39.14 -28.57
CA PHE A 7 -9.26 38.17 -27.50
C PHE A 7 -9.08 36.73 -27.99
N VAL A 8 -9.46 36.47 -29.25
CA VAL A 8 -9.05 35.28 -29.99
C VAL A 8 -7.51 35.28 -30.17
N LEU A 9 -6.83 36.42 -30.39
CA LEU A 9 -5.35 36.49 -30.36
C LEU A 9 -4.73 36.37 -28.97
N ALA A 10 -5.40 36.72 -27.88
CA ALA A 10 -4.82 36.58 -26.54
C ALA A 10 -4.81 35.11 -26.11
N MET A 11 -5.83 34.34 -26.51
CA MET A 11 -5.79 32.86 -26.44
C MET A 11 -4.98 32.21 -27.58
N LEU A 12 -4.79 32.87 -28.73
CA LEU A 12 -3.83 32.43 -29.78
C LEU A 12 -2.38 32.86 -29.53
N VAL A 13 -2.11 33.58 -28.45
CA VAL A 13 -0.75 33.94 -27.99
C VAL A 13 -0.52 33.40 -26.56
N LEU A 14 -1.24 32.34 -26.18
CA LEU A 14 -0.68 31.33 -25.30
C LEU A 14 0.41 30.61 -26.07
N SER A 15 1.55 30.44 -25.42
CA SER A 15 2.78 30.00 -26.05
C SER A 15 2.53 28.78 -26.94
N THR A 16 3.10 28.80 -28.16
CA THR A 16 3.34 27.58 -28.93
C THR A 16 4.44 26.76 -28.24
N ALA A 17 4.28 26.47 -26.95
CA ALA A 17 5.06 25.43 -26.31
C ALA A 17 4.83 24.19 -27.18
N PRO A 18 5.88 23.61 -27.78
CA PRO A 18 5.72 22.35 -28.47
C PRO A 18 5.07 21.37 -27.49
N ALA A 19 4.16 20.52 -27.96
CA ALA A 19 3.68 19.40 -27.17
C ALA A 19 4.89 18.74 -26.49
N ALA A 20 4.79 18.53 -25.17
CA ALA A 20 5.84 17.81 -24.46
C ALA A 20 6.06 16.47 -25.17
N ALA A 21 7.31 16.01 -25.22
CA ALA A 21 7.56 14.66 -25.70
C ALA A 21 6.76 13.70 -24.81
N GLN A 22 6.02 12.78 -25.43
CA GLN A 22 5.33 11.73 -24.68
C GLN A 22 6.37 11.01 -23.83
N VAL A 23 6.16 10.99 -22.51
CA VAL A 23 6.94 10.17 -21.58
C VAL A 23 6.38 8.76 -21.68
N PRO A 24 7.15 7.76 -22.12
CA PRO A 24 6.73 6.36 -22.08
C PRO A 24 6.23 5.97 -20.67
N PRO A 25 5.21 5.10 -20.53
CA PRO A 25 4.68 4.73 -19.20
C PRO A 25 5.74 4.16 -18.25
N ASP A 26 6.75 3.47 -18.77
CA ASP A 26 7.91 2.94 -18.04
C ASP A 26 8.94 4.01 -17.63
N GLU A 27 8.90 5.20 -18.25
CA GLU A 27 9.73 6.36 -17.89
C GLU A 27 8.98 7.36 -16.98
N ALA A 28 7.74 7.07 -16.58
CA ALA A 28 7.01 7.90 -15.62
C ALA A 28 7.62 7.79 -14.21
N SER A 29 7.74 8.93 -13.53
CA SER A 29 8.44 9.05 -12.25
C SER A 29 7.47 9.21 -11.09
N LEU A 30 7.79 8.64 -9.93
CA LEU A 30 7.12 8.91 -8.65
C LEU A 30 7.95 9.87 -7.78
N GLY A 31 8.91 10.58 -8.38
CA GLY A 31 9.70 11.59 -7.68
C GLY A 31 8.79 12.66 -7.08
N GLY A 32 8.92 12.89 -5.77
CA GLY A 32 8.07 13.82 -5.02
C GLY A 32 6.65 13.30 -4.70
N VAL A 33 6.33 12.05 -5.06
CA VAL A 33 5.02 11.44 -4.79
C VAL A 33 5.15 10.43 -3.66
N ALA A 34 4.29 10.54 -2.65
CA ALA A 34 4.16 9.57 -1.57
C ALA A 34 3.14 8.48 -1.97
N VAL A 35 3.64 7.25 -2.09
CA VAL A 35 2.84 6.03 -2.25
C VAL A 35 2.53 5.47 -0.87
N PRO A 36 1.30 5.02 -0.59
CA PRO A 36 0.95 4.52 0.73
C PRO A 36 1.72 3.22 1.04
N PRO A 37 2.14 3.00 2.30
CA PRO A 37 2.81 1.77 2.69
C PRO A 37 1.99 0.53 2.34
N GLY A 38 2.64 -0.50 1.81
CA GLY A 38 2.01 -1.74 1.36
C GLY A 38 1.54 -1.68 -0.09
N TYR A 39 1.72 -0.58 -0.81
CA TYR A 39 1.31 -0.42 -2.21
C TYR A 39 2.49 -0.03 -3.11
N GLN A 40 2.31 -0.28 -4.39
CA GLN A 40 3.15 0.24 -5.48
C GLN A 40 2.26 0.98 -6.47
N ALA A 41 2.83 1.96 -7.17
CA ALA A 41 2.14 2.68 -8.22
C ALA A 41 2.91 2.58 -9.54
N ARG A 42 2.19 2.55 -10.66
CA ARG A 42 2.77 2.61 -12.02
C ARG A 42 1.85 3.35 -12.97
N ALA A 43 2.41 4.08 -13.92
CA ALA A 43 1.61 4.63 -15.02
C ALA A 43 1.31 3.51 -16.03
N ILE A 44 0.08 3.48 -16.55
CA ILE A 44 -0.33 2.51 -17.59
C ILE A 44 -0.63 3.17 -18.93
N ALA A 45 -0.90 4.46 -18.92
CA ALA A 45 -1.05 5.29 -20.10
C ALA A 45 -0.55 6.69 -19.78
N THR A 46 0.08 7.32 -20.75
CA THR A 46 0.65 8.66 -20.66
C THR A 46 0.38 9.42 -21.95
N GLY A 47 0.62 10.73 -21.94
CA GLY A 47 0.40 11.54 -23.12
C GLY A 47 -1.08 11.78 -23.44
N LEU A 48 -1.95 11.59 -22.45
CA LEU A 48 -3.38 11.90 -22.56
C LEU A 48 -3.59 13.41 -22.51
N ASP A 49 -4.59 13.88 -23.22
CA ASP A 49 -4.94 15.28 -23.35
C ASP A 49 -6.07 15.64 -22.39
N GLN A 50 -5.69 15.98 -21.14
CA GLN A 50 -6.65 16.39 -20.11
C GLN A 50 -7.73 15.31 -19.83
N PRO A 51 -7.32 14.08 -19.44
CA PRO A 51 -8.27 13.00 -19.16
C PRO A 51 -9.08 13.29 -17.89
N ASP A 52 -10.39 13.04 -17.91
CA ASP A 52 -11.33 13.45 -16.86
C ASP A 52 -12.03 12.24 -16.20
N GLY A 53 -12.57 11.30 -16.98
CA GLY A 53 -13.25 10.11 -16.46
C GLY A 53 -12.66 8.80 -16.99
N ILE A 54 -12.78 7.71 -16.21
CA ILE A 54 -12.37 6.36 -16.58
C ILE A 54 -13.49 5.33 -16.37
N ALA A 55 -13.64 4.41 -17.30
CA ALA A 55 -14.57 3.29 -17.21
C ALA A 55 -13.94 1.97 -17.63
N PHE A 56 -14.49 0.89 -17.09
CA PHE A 56 -14.07 -0.47 -17.38
C PHE A 56 -15.24 -1.25 -17.96
N GLU A 57 -14.95 -2.08 -18.96
CA GLU A 57 -15.90 -3.12 -19.33
C GLU A 57 -16.13 -4.06 -18.15
N GLU A 58 -17.40 -4.36 -17.86
CA GLU A 58 -17.80 -5.25 -16.77
C GLU A 58 -17.11 -6.63 -16.90
N GLY A 59 -16.22 -6.94 -15.95
CA GLY A 59 -15.43 -8.18 -15.93
C GLY A 59 -14.40 -8.33 -17.06
N GLY A 60 -14.18 -7.30 -17.88
CA GLY A 60 -13.26 -7.29 -19.01
C GLY A 60 -12.00 -6.45 -18.78
N PRO A 61 -10.95 -6.61 -19.59
CA PRO A 61 -9.71 -5.84 -19.45
C PRO A 61 -9.73 -4.49 -20.19
N ARG A 62 -10.86 -4.11 -20.80
CA ARG A 62 -10.96 -2.92 -21.65
C ARG A 62 -11.14 -1.68 -20.79
N VAL A 63 -10.29 -0.69 -21.00
CA VAL A 63 -10.25 0.58 -20.26
C VAL A 63 -10.61 1.72 -21.20
N TRP A 64 -11.61 2.51 -20.82
CA TRP A 64 -12.12 3.68 -21.55
C TRP A 64 -11.83 4.95 -20.78
N VAL A 65 -11.34 5.99 -21.47
CA VAL A 65 -11.05 7.29 -20.86
C VAL A 65 -11.68 8.40 -21.67
N SER A 66 -12.30 9.38 -21.01
CA SER A 66 -12.71 10.64 -21.62
C SER A 66 -11.60 11.68 -21.50
N GLU A 67 -11.28 12.35 -22.59
CA GLU A 67 -10.46 13.56 -22.64
C GLU A 67 -11.38 14.76 -22.77
N ALA A 68 -11.27 15.71 -21.84
CA ALA A 68 -12.30 16.71 -21.68
C ALA A 68 -12.30 17.78 -22.78
N GLY A 69 -11.12 18.22 -23.25
CA GLY A 69 -11.03 19.33 -24.19
C GLY A 69 -11.37 20.70 -23.59
N TYR A 70 -10.94 20.97 -22.36
CA TYR A 70 -11.18 22.26 -21.68
C TYR A 70 -10.45 23.44 -22.34
N THR A 71 -9.32 23.18 -23.00
CA THR A 71 -8.40 24.23 -23.45
C THR A 71 -8.33 24.37 -24.97
N PRO A 72 -8.14 25.60 -25.50
CA PRO A 72 -7.89 25.79 -26.93
C PRO A 72 -6.64 25.01 -27.39
N GLY A 73 -6.84 24.03 -28.28
CA GLY A 73 -5.76 23.16 -28.78
C GLY A 73 -5.80 21.74 -28.20
N SER A 74 -6.56 21.52 -27.13
CA SER A 74 -6.90 20.19 -26.63
C SER A 74 -8.06 19.59 -27.43
N LEU A 75 -8.05 18.27 -27.63
CA LEU A 75 -9.10 17.53 -28.32
C LEU A 75 -9.97 16.76 -27.33
N ALA A 76 -11.28 17.02 -27.35
CA ALA A 76 -12.21 16.19 -26.60
C ALA A 76 -12.41 14.86 -27.32
N THR A 77 -12.09 13.75 -26.66
CA THR A 77 -12.19 12.40 -27.23
C THR A 77 -12.64 11.39 -26.18
N VAL A 78 -13.21 10.28 -26.62
CA VAL A 78 -13.26 9.05 -25.83
C VAL A 78 -12.22 8.11 -26.40
N LYS A 79 -11.33 7.58 -25.57
CA LYS A 79 -10.22 6.71 -25.97
C LYS A 79 -10.30 5.33 -25.34
N ALA A 80 -9.85 4.37 -26.13
CA ALA A 80 -9.44 3.05 -25.74
C ALA A 80 -8.02 3.06 -25.22
N VAL A 81 -7.76 2.44 -24.07
CA VAL A 81 -6.42 2.17 -23.56
C VAL A 81 -6.14 0.68 -23.63
N ALA A 82 -5.12 0.30 -24.38
CA ALA A 82 -4.66 -1.07 -24.49
C ALA A 82 -3.75 -1.45 -23.32
N ALA A 83 -3.53 -2.76 -23.13
CA ALA A 83 -2.69 -3.28 -22.06
C ALA A 83 -1.21 -2.85 -22.14
N ASP A 84 -0.74 -2.46 -23.33
CA ASP A 84 0.61 -1.91 -23.56
C ASP A 84 0.68 -0.38 -23.39
N GLY A 85 -0.42 0.25 -22.95
CA GLY A 85 -0.56 1.68 -22.75
C GLY A 85 -0.81 2.50 -24.01
N SER A 86 -0.86 1.86 -25.19
CA SER A 86 -1.25 2.55 -26.42
C SER A 86 -2.72 2.94 -26.38
N THR A 87 -3.06 4.06 -27.04
CA THR A 87 -4.43 4.58 -27.07
C THR A 87 -4.99 4.68 -28.48
N GLU A 88 -6.30 4.46 -28.60
CA GLU A 88 -7.08 4.59 -29.84
C GLU A 88 -8.30 5.48 -29.60
N ILE A 89 -8.52 6.46 -30.47
CA ILE A 89 -9.72 7.31 -30.41
C ILE A 89 -10.93 6.48 -30.82
N VAL A 90 -11.91 6.35 -29.92
CA VAL A 90 -13.18 5.65 -30.14
C VAL A 90 -14.25 6.61 -30.66
N LEU A 91 -14.32 7.82 -30.09
CA LEU A 91 -15.30 8.83 -30.49
C LEU A 91 -14.72 10.24 -30.33
N GLU A 92 -14.90 11.08 -31.34
CA GLU A 92 -14.62 12.51 -31.29
C GLU A 92 -15.77 13.34 -31.89
N PRO A 93 -15.88 14.66 -31.57
CA PRO A 93 -16.94 15.51 -32.11
C PRO A 93 -17.06 15.51 -33.65
N GLY A 94 -15.96 15.25 -34.36
CA GLY A 94 -15.90 15.19 -35.82
C GLY A 94 -16.66 14.00 -36.44
N ASP A 95 -16.91 12.95 -35.67
CA ASP A 95 -17.62 11.75 -36.13
C ASP A 95 -19.14 11.96 -36.25
N LEU A 96 -19.66 12.99 -35.58
CA LEU A 96 -21.08 13.27 -35.46
C LEU A 96 -21.47 14.58 -36.16
N PRO A 97 -22.76 14.80 -36.47
CA PRO A 97 -23.22 16.07 -36.99
C PRO A 97 -22.87 17.24 -36.05
N ALA A 98 -22.43 18.36 -36.63
CA ALA A 98 -21.98 19.52 -35.87
C ALA A 98 -23.01 19.99 -34.83
N GLY A 99 -22.56 20.14 -33.58
CA GLY A 99 -23.38 20.55 -32.45
C GLY A 99 -24.05 19.40 -31.69
N THR A 100 -23.89 18.13 -32.11
CA THR A 100 -24.41 16.95 -31.39
C THR A 100 -23.54 16.58 -30.20
N LEU A 101 -22.22 16.76 -30.33
CA LEU A 101 -21.23 16.44 -29.32
C LEU A 101 -20.23 17.60 -29.22
N ALA A 102 -19.99 18.09 -28.01
CA ALA A 102 -19.12 19.23 -27.73
C ALA A 102 -18.47 19.10 -26.35
N PRO A 103 -17.23 19.60 -26.17
CA PRO A 103 -16.54 19.62 -24.88
C PRO A 103 -17.27 20.50 -23.84
N PRO A 104 -17.00 20.35 -22.53
CA PRO A 104 -16.10 19.32 -22.00
C PRO A 104 -16.74 17.94 -21.99
N PHE A 105 -15.93 16.88 -22.08
CA PHE A 105 -16.34 15.51 -21.75
C PHE A 105 -15.92 15.24 -20.31
N VAL A 106 -16.89 15.24 -19.39
CA VAL A 106 -16.60 15.26 -17.94
C VAL A 106 -16.56 13.84 -17.37
N ASP A 107 -17.23 12.89 -18.00
CA ASP A 107 -17.28 11.52 -17.52
C ASP A 107 -17.55 10.53 -18.64
N VAL A 108 -17.04 9.31 -18.46
CA VAL A 108 -17.37 8.15 -19.29
C VAL A 108 -17.65 6.97 -18.36
N THR A 109 -18.80 6.31 -18.53
CA THR A 109 -19.26 5.23 -17.65
C THR A 109 -19.72 4.05 -18.45
N TRP A 110 -19.34 2.84 -18.05
CA TRP A 110 -19.85 1.61 -18.65
C TRP A 110 -21.15 1.15 -17.97
N HIS A 111 -22.17 0.86 -18.75
CA HIS A 111 -23.41 0.25 -18.25
C HIS A 111 -24.09 -0.59 -19.34
N GLU A 112 -24.39 -1.86 -19.03
CA GLU A 112 -25.12 -2.80 -19.88
C GLU A 112 -24.64 -2.87 -21.36
N GLY A 113 -23.33 -2.89 -21.59
CA GLY A 113 -22.75 -2.99 -22.94
C GLY A 113 -22.63 -1.66 -23.68
N MET A 114 -22.98 -0.56 -23.04
CA MET A 114 -22.93 0.79 -23.60
C MET A 114 -21.98 1.67 -22.80
N LEU A 115 -21.34 2.60 -23.49
CA LEU A 115 -20.68 3.73 -22.87
C LEU A 115 -21.65 4.89 -22.76
N TYR A 116 -21.77 5.45 -21.56
CA TYR A 116 -22.44 6.71 -21.28
C TYR A 116 -21.38 7.81 -21.18
N LEU A 117 -21.69 8.98 -21.73
CA LEU A 117 -20.80 10.13 -21.78
C LEU A 117 -21.56 11.36 -21.31
N THR A 118 -20.98 12.08 -20.35
CA THR A 118 -21.47 13.40 -19.94
C THR A 118 -20.69 14.46 -20.72
N HIS A 119 -21.42 15.31 -21.44
CA HIS A 119 -20.82 16.25 -22.38
C HIS A 119 -21.71 17.48 -22.57
N ARG A 120 -21.36 18.34 -23.54
CA ARG A 120 -22.26 19.41 -24.02
C ARG A 120 -22.74 19.17 -25.44
N GLN A 121 -23.84 19.81 -25.79
CA GLN A 121 -24.34 19.87 -27.16
C GLN A 121 -25.07 21.19 -27.41
N ARG A 122 -25.43 21.48 -28.66
CA ARG A 122 -26.22 22.65 -29.01
C ARG A 122 -27.68 22.44 -28.57
N GLY A 123 -28.11 23.21 -27.57
CA GLY A 123 -29.47 23.19 -27.04
C GLY A 123 -30.49 23.93 -27.92
N ALA A 124 -31.75 23.87 -27.51
CA ALA A 124 -32.88 24.47 -28.24
C ALA A 124 -32.81 26.01 -28.32
N ASN A 125 -32.02 26.64 -27.46
CA ASN A 125 -31.79 28.08 -27.37
C ASN A 125 -30.42 28.50 -27.98
N ASP A 126 -29.78 27.62 -28.75
CA ASP A 126 -28.47 27.79 -29.37
C ASP A 126 -27.26 27.86 -28.40
N TRP A 127 -27.46 27.70 -27.09
CA TRP A 127 -26.36 27.55 -26.12
C TRP A 127 -25.73 26.17 -26.19
N LEU A 128 -24.50 26.06 -25.69
CA LEU A 128 -23.92 24.78 -25.32
C LEU A 128 -24.49 24.37 -23.97
N VAL A 129 -25.36 23.37 -23.99
CA VAL A 129 -26.07 22.84 -22.81
C VAL A 129 -25.51 21.47 -22.46
N GLY A 130 -25.59 21.09 -21.19
CA GLY A 130 -25.21 19.77 -20.74
C GLY A 130 -26.12 18.70 -21.33
N ALA A 131 -25.52 17.54 -21.62
CA ALA A 131 -26.18 16.37 -22.16
C ALA A 131 -25.50 15.09 -21.68
N ILE A 132 -26.30 14.03 -21.64
CA ILE A 132 -25.88 12.67 -21.33
C ILE A 132 -26.26 11.84 -22.54
N SER A 133 -25.27 11.22 -23.17
CA SER A 133 -25.47 10.37 -24.35
C SER A 133 -24.92 8.98 -24.12
N ARG A 134 -25.41 8.00 -24.89
CA ARG A 134 -24.87 6.64 -24.89
C ARG A 134 -24.56 6.13 -26.28
N PHE A 135 -23.59 5.22 -26.38
CA PHE A 135 -23.20 4.56 -27.62
C PHE A 135 -22.54 3.19 -27.33
N ALA A 136 -22.61 2.27 -28.28
CA ALA A 136 -21.86 1.03 -28.23
C ALA A 136 -20.43 1.28 -28.72
N PRO A 137 -19.38 0.82 -28.01
CA PRO A 137 -18.00 1.08 -28.40
C PRO A 137 -17.61 0.48 -29.76
N ASP A 138 -18.29 -0.58 -30.20
CA ASP A 138 -18.00 -1.26 -31.49
C ASP A 138 -18.60 -0.54 -32.71
N ASP A 139 -19.57 0.37 -32.51
CA ASP A 139 -20.16 1.23 -33.55
C ASP A 139 -20.60 2.58 -32.94
N PRO A 140 -19.64 3.40 -32.48
CA PRO A 140 -19.91 4.53 -31.61
C PRO A 140 -20.77 5.59 -32.34
N ALA A 141 -20.37 6.01 -33.54
CA ALA A 141 -21.13 6.98 -34.31
C ALA A 141 -22.47 6.45 -34.82
N GLY A 142 -22.58 5.16 -35.15
CA GLY A 142 -23.81 4.54 -35.66
C GLY A 142 -24.88 4.32 -34.58
N THR A 143 -24.47 4.22 -33.31
CA THR A 143 -25.37 3.95 -32.17
C THR A 143 -25.54 5.14 -31.22
N PHE A 144 -24.82 6.24 -31.45
CA PHE A 144 -24.87 7.43 -30.60
C PHE A 144 -26.28 7.96 -30.43
N THR A 145 -26.72 8.06 -29.18
CA THR A 145 -28.04 8.56 -28.81
C THR A 145 -27.92 9.49 -27.60
N THR A 146 -28.39 10.72 -27.73
CA THR A 146 -28.59 11.61 -26.58
C THR A 146 -29.78 11.14 -25.76
N VAL A 147 -29.53 10.77 -24.51
CA VAL A 147 -30.54 10.27 -23.55
C VAL A 147 -31.19 11.44 -22.80
N LEU A 148 -30.38 12.41 -22.37
CA LEU A 148 -30.83 13.61 -21.67
C LEU A 148 -30.06 14.85 -22.17
N THR A 149 -30.71 16.01 -22.21
CA THR A 149 -30.13 17.28 -22.70
C THR A 149 -30.82 18.49 -22.07
N ASN A 150 -30.27 19.69 -22.31
CA ASN A 150 -30.74 20.97 -21.79
C ASN A 150 -30.53 21.08 -20.27
N LEU A 151 -29.39 20.54 -19.82
CA LEU A 151 -28.88 20.75 -18.48
C LEU A 151 -28.04 22.04 -18.43
N PRO A 152 -28.06 22.82 -17.33
CA PRO A 152 -27.45 24.14 -17.27
C PRO A 152 -25.92 24.09 -17.11
N SER A 153 -25.20 23.78 -18.20
CA SER A 153 -23.74 23.52 -18.19
C SER A 153 -22.93 24.52 -19.04
N THR A 154 -23.46 25.74 -19.21
CA THR A 154 -22.76 26.82 -19.93
C THR A 154 -21.85 27.64 -19.01
N GLY A 155 -22.07 27.61 -17.70
CA GLY A 155 -21.41 28.47 -16.72
C GLY A 155 -20.09 27.91 -16.21
N ASP A 156 -19.77 28.24 -14.95
CA ASP A 156 -18.53 27.84 -14.29
C ASP A 156 -18.39 26.32 -14.19
N HIS A 157 -19.48 25.61 -13.92
CA HIS A 157 -19.49 24.16 -13.72
C HIS A 157 -20.39 23.43 -14.74
N ALA A 158 -20.07 22.17 -14.99
CA ALA A 158 -20.71 21.34 -16.00
C ALA A 158 -21.74 20.35 -15.41
N THR A 159 -22.30 19.51 -16.27
CA THR A 159 -22.94 18.26 -15.82
C THR A 159 -21.81 17.29 -15.51
N ASN A 160 -21.79 16.76 -14.29
CA ASN A 160 -20.67 15.99 -13.74
C ASN A 160 -20.90 14.48 -13.89
N GLU A 161 -20.24 13.68 -13.05
CA GLU A 161 -20.24 12.21 -13.07
C GLU A 161 -21.65 11.61 -13.13
N ILE A 162 -21.77 10.49 -13.85
CA ILE A 162 -22.98 9.66 -13.91
C ILE A 162 -22.70 8.25 -13.37
N VAL A 163 -23.57 7.77 -12.49
CA VAL A 163 -23.54 6.40 -11.95
C VAL A 163 -24.90 5.72 -12.06
N PHE A 164 -24.93 4.41 -11.90
CA PHE A 164 -26.14 3.59 -12.05
C PHE A 164 -26.38 2.75 -10.79
N ASP A 165 -27.64 2.64 -10.38
CA ASP A 165 -28.04 1.66 -9.37
C ASP A 165 -28.21 0.26 -9.96
N VAL A 166 -28.46 -0.71 -9.07
CA VAL A 166 -28.71 -2.11 -9.45
C VAL A 166 -29.98 -2.33 -10.26
N GLU A 167 -30.89 -1.35 -10.31
CA GLU A 167 -32.12 -1.37 -11.10
C GLU A 167 -31.95 -0.67 -12.46
N GLY A 168 -30.76 -0.11 -12.75
CA GLY A 168 -30.44 0.60 -13.98
C GLY A 168 -30.85 2.07 -13.97
N ARG A 169 -31.28 2.63 -12.84
CA ARG A 169 -31.57 4.06 -12.72
C ARG A 169 -30.26 4.85 -12.69
N ALA A 170 -30.18 5.89 -13.52
CA ALA A 170 -29.02 6.76 -13.61
C ALA A 170 -29.11 7.91 -12.59
N TYR A 171 -27.97 8.30 -12.02
CA TYR A 171 -27.79 9.41 -11.10
C TYR A 171 -26.65 10.30 -11.59
N PHE A 172 -26.81 11.62 -11.51
CA PHE A 172 -25.77 12.54 -11.96
C PHE A 172 -25.76 13.86 -11.17
N GLY A 173 -24.56 14.44 -11.05
CA GLY A 173 -24.37 15.77 -10.50
C GLY A 173 -24.57 16.89 -11.54
N GLN A 174 -25.20 17.98 -11.14
CA GLN A 174 -25.30 19.20 -11.94
C GLN A 174 -24.72 20.39 -11.18
N GLY A 175 -23.59 20.91 -11.66
CA GLY A 175 -22.94 22.08 -11.09
C GLY A 175 -23.72 23.39 -11.30
N THR A 176 -23.41 24.39 -10.49
CA THR A 176 -23.94 25.76 -10.61
C THR A 176 -23.31 26.51 -11.77
N ALA A 177 -23.98 27.56 -12.24
CA ALA A 177 -23.47 28.39 -13.32
C ALA A 177 -22.46 29.44 -12.81
N THR A 178 -22.45 29.72 -11.51
CA THR A 178 -21.59 30.70 -10.83
C THR A 178 -21.04 30.12 -9.53
N ASN A 179 -20.01 30.77 -9.01
CA ASN A 179 -19.46 30.49 -7.68
C ASN A 179 -20.49 30.63 -6.54
N THR A 180 -21.25 31.74 -6.49
CA THR A 180 -22.06 32.15 -5.33
C THR A 180 -23.41 32.75 -5.70
N SER A 181 -24.04 32.23 -6.74
CA SER A 181 -25.37 32.57 -7.27
C SER A 181 -25.54 33.92 -7.95
N VAL A 182 -24.46 34.71 -8.03
CA VAL A 182 -24.45 36.05 -8.64
C VAL A 182 -23.51 36.03 -9.83
N VAL A 183 -24.06 36.31 -11.02
CA VAL A 183 -23.22 36.47 -12.22
C VAL A 183 -22.38 37.73 -12.07
N GLY A 184 -21.06 37.59 -12.17
CA GLY A 184 -20.07 38.63 -11.92
C GLY A 184 -19.04 38.80 -13.04
N PRO A 185 -18.09 39.74 -12.85
CA PRO A 185 -16.99 39.98 -13.80
C PRO A 185 -16.05 38.78 -13.96
N ASP A 186 -15.92 37.95 -12.93
CA ASP A 186 -15.18 36.68 -12.95
C ASP A 186 -15.71 35.73 -14.04
N ASN A 187 -17.02 35.69 -14.25
CA ASN A 187 -17.64 34.88 -15.31
C ASN A 187 -17.37 35.42 -16.73
N ALA A 188 -17.10 36.73 -16.86
CA ALA A 188 -16.61 37.30 -18.11
C ALA A 188 -15.17 36.89 -18.39
N ALA A 189 -14.33 36.80 -17.36
CA ALA A 189 -12.96 36.32 -17.48
C ALA A 189 -12.91 34.84 -17.88
N ALA A 190 -13.86 34.03 -17.40
CA ALA A 190 -14.09 32.65 -17.85
C ALA A 190 -14.62 32.54 -19.29
N GLY A 191 -15.04 33.66 -19.90
CA GLY A 191 -15.41 33.78 -21.32
C GLY A 191 -16.86 33.43 -21.65
N TRP A 192 -17.56 32.66 -20.81
CA TRP A 192 -18.92 32.21 -21.13
C TRP A 192 -19.95 33.34 -21.10
N LEU A 193 -19.76 34.37 -20.27
CA LEU A 193 -20.70 35.50 -20.19
C LEU A 193 -20.80 36.28 -21.52
N GLU A 194 -19.72 36.36 -22.29
CA GLU A 194 -19.77 36.99 -23.63
C GLU A 194 -20.57 36.14 -24.63
N LEU A 195 -20.48 34.81 -24.51
CA LEU A 195 -21.12 33.86 -25.43
C LEU A 195 -22.59 33.63 -25.09
N ALA A 196 -22.97 33.68 -23.81
CA ALA A 196 -24.31 33.45 -23.31
C ALA A 196 -24.71 34.54 -22.28
N PRO A 197 -25.00 35.78 -22.74
CA PRO A 197 -25.14 36.95 -21.87
C PRO A 197 -26.39 36.96 -20.97
N THR A 198 -27.33 36.03 -21.19
CA THR A 198 -28.52 35.86 -20.33
C THR A 198 -28.47 34.60 -19.46
N PHE A 199 -27.39 33.82 -19.58
CA PHE A 199 -27.17 32.64 -18.74
C PHE A 199 -26.90 33.06 -17.29
N ARG A 200 -27.41 32.24 -16.37
CA ARG A 200 -27.49 32.51 -14.93
C ARG A 200 -27.86 31.22 -14.21
N GLU A 201 -28.05 31.30 -12.91
CA GLU A 201 -28.45 30.16 -12.12
C GLU A 201 -29.90 29.78 -12.41
N PHE A 202 -30.13 28.48 -12.56
CA PHE A 202 -31.45 27.90 -12.63
C PHE A 202 -31.75 27.22 -11.30
N ALA A 203 -32.89 27.54 -10.70
CA ALA A 203 -33.25 27.02 -9.38
C ALA A 203 -33.71 25.56 -9.46
N ALA A 204 -33.26 24.72 -8.53
CA ALA A 204 -33.70 23.31 -8.42
C ALA A 204 -35.07 23.17 -7.76
N VAL A 205 -35.42 24.12 -6.88
CA VAL A 205 -36.73 24.26 -6.23
C VAL A 205 -37.22 25.71 -6.41
N ASP A 206 -38.48 25.99 -6.06
CA ASP A 206 -38.96 27.37 -6.02
C ASP A 206 -38.25 28.10 -4.87
N LEU A 207 -37.49 29.16 -5.18
CA LEU A 207 -36.70 29.93 -4.21
C LEU A 207 -37.32 31.29 -4.00
N GLU A 208 -37.41 31.76 -2.75
CA GLU A 208 -37.79 33.14 -2.43
C GLU A 208 -36.54 33.92 -2.02
N LEU A 209 -36.24 35.01 -2.74
CA LEU A 209 -35.00 35.78 -2.58
C LEU A 209 -35.18 36.96 -1.61
N ASP A 210 -34.11 37.34 -0.89
CA ASP A 210 -34.12 38.45 0.07
C ASP A 210 -34.17 39.83 -0.61
N GLY A 211 -33.72 39.90 -1.87
CA GLY A 211 -33.74 41.14 -2.67
C GLY A 211 -32.41 41.88 -2.73
N ASP A 212 -31.32 41.25 -2.28
CA ASP A 212 -29.98 41.83 -2.30
C ASP A 212 -29.48 42.12 -3.72
N GLU A 213 -28.64 43.16 -3.81
CA GLU A 213 -28.06 43.64 -5.06
C GLU A 213 -26.53 43.77 -4.97
N TYR A 214 -25.83 43.31 -6.00
CA TYR A 214 -24.38 43.36 -6.06
C TYR A 214 -23.94 44.28 -7.20
N THR A 215 -23.17 45.32 -6.84
CA THR A 215 -22.60 46.25 -7.81
C THR A 215 -21.17 45.84 -8.15
N SER A 216 -20.89 45.57 -9.41
CA SER A 216 -19.55 45.19 -9.89
C SER A 216 -19.17 45.94 -11.17
N PRO A 217 -17.87 46.01 -11.53
CA PRO A 217 -17.44 46.60 -12.80
C PRO A 217 -18.15 45.95 -14.00
N ASP A 218 -18.53 46.73 -15.01
CA ASP A 218 -19.21 46.19 -16.20
C ASP A 218 -18.19 45.72 -17.26
N PRO A 219 -17.95 44.40 -17.43
CA PRO A 219 -16.98 43.89 -18.39
C PRO A 219 -17.42 44.08 -19.85
N ARG A 220 -18.68 44.50 -20.09
CA ARG A 220 -19.22 44.73 -21.44
C ARG A 220 -18.83 46.10 -21.99
N THR A 221 -18.32 47.00 -21.15
CA THR A 221 -17.87 48.34 -21.56
C THR A 221 -16.34 48.45 -21.49
N SER A 222 -15.80 49.50 -22.12
CA SER A 222 -14.37 49.79 -22.06
C SER A 222 -13.98 50.80 -21.00
N ASP A 223 -14.96 51.35 -20.28
CA ASP A 223 -14.73 52.33 -19.22
C ASP A 223 -14.59 51.59 -17.89
N PRO A 224 -13.41 51.59 -17.26
CA PRO A 224 -13.20 50.87 -16.00
C PRO A 224 -14.01 51.46 -14.82
N ALA A 225 -14.64 52.62 -14.99
CA ALA A 225 -15.54 53.21 -14.00
C ALA A 225 -17.01 52.80 -14.17
N ASP A 226 -17.38 52.16 -15.29
CA ASP A 226 -18.74 51.67 -15.48
C ASP A 226 -18.99 50.46 -14.57
N THR A 227 -20.17 50.46 -13.96
CA THR A 227 -20.62 49.40 -13.06
C THR A 227 -21.99 48.89 -13.49
N ALA A 228 -22.27 47.64 -13.16
CA ALA A 228 -23.54 46.98 -13.35
C ALA A 228 -24.05 46.45 -12.01
N VAL A 229 -25.37 46.40 -11.86
CA VAL A 229 -26.05 45.81 -10.70
C VAL A 229 -26.64 44.47 -11.11
N THR A 230 -26.31 43.42 -10.36
CA THR A 230 -26.82 42.06 -10.57
C THR A 230 -27.39 41.53 -9.26
N ALA A 231 -28.61 41.03 -9.30
CA ALA A 231 -29.20 40.27 -8.18
C ALA A 231 -28.90 38.76 -8.33
N PRO A 232 -28.94 37.98 -7.23
CA PRO A 232 -28.83 36.52 -7.29
C PRO A 232 -29.83 35.88 -8.26
N TYR A 233 -29.44 34.79 -8.93
CA TYR A 233 -30.26 34.06 -9.90
C TYR A 233 -30.79 34.92 -11.07
N GLN A 234 -30.12 36.05 -11.38
CA GLN A 234 -30.47 36.93 -12.49
C GLN A 234 -29.32 37.06 -13.50
N PRO A 235 -29.62 37.40 -14.78
CA PRO A 235 -28.58 37.71 -15.76
C PRO A 235 -27.70 38.88 -15.32
N PHE A 236 -26.45 38.91 -15.77
CA PHE A 236 -25.52 39.99 -15.46
C PHE A 236 -26.06 41.38 -15.85
N GLY A 237 -26.06 42.31 -14.90
CA GLY A 237 -26.48 43.69 -15.11
C GLY A 237 -27.97 43.86 -15.39
N SER A 238 -28.80 42.90 -14.99
CA SER A 238 -30.26 42.96 -15.09
C SER A 238 -30.90 43.96 -14.11
N GLY A 239 -30.14 44.43 -13.12
CA GLY A 239 -30.60 45.34 -12.08
C GLY A 239 -31.09 44.60 -10.82
N PRO A 240 -31.64 45.36 -9.86
CA PRO A 240 -32.18 44.79 -8.62
C PRO A 240 -33.47 44.03 -8.85
N ILE A 241 -33.82 43.21 -7.86
CA ILE A 241 -35.11 42.53 -7.74
C ILE A 241 -35.83 43.00 -6.47
N GLU A 242 -37.14 42.82 -6.40
CA GLU A 242 -37.90 43.11 -5.18
C GLU A 242 -37.68 42.00 -4.13
N PRO A 243 -37.53 42.31 -2.84
CA PRO A 243 -37.56 41.32 -1.76
C PRO A 243 -38.82 40.44 -1.83
N GLY A 244 -38.64 39.14 -1.59
CA GLY A 244 -39.72 38.15 -1.71
C GLY A 244 -40.03 37.73 -3.15
N THR A 245 -39.19 38.09 -4.12
CA THR A 245 -39.30 37.56 -5.49
C THR A 245 -39.10 36.05 -5.48
N VAL A 246 -40.03 35.32 -6.09
CA VAL A 246 -39.93 33.86 -6.25
C VAL A 246 -39.30 33.52 -7.60
N ILE A 247 -38.19 32.80 -7.57
CA ILE A 247 -37.55 32.18 -8.73
C ILE A 247 -38.11 30.76 -8.89
N PRO A 248 -38.82 30.46 -9.99
CA PRO A 248 -39.40 29.14 -10.18
C PRO A 248 -38.34 28.09 -10.48
N ALA A 249 -38.57 26.86 -10.02
CA ALA A 249 -37.75 25.71 -10.34
C ALA A 249 -37.73 25.44 -11.85
N ALA A 250 -36.55 25.14 -12.39
CA ALA A 250 -36.41 24.59 -13.73
C ALA A 250 -36.64 23.08 -13.69
N THR A 251 -37.71 22.61 -14.32
CA THR A 251 -38.06 21.17 -14.37
C THR A 251 -38.41 20.75 -15.80
N PRO A 252 -38.42 19.45 -16.13
CA PRO A 252 -38.84 18.98 -17.45
C PRO A 252 -40.28 19.39 -17.81
N SER A 253 -41.16 19.48 -16.80
CA SER A 253 -42.55 19.90 -16.98
C SER A 253 -42.71 21.42 -17.12
N THR A 254 -41.78 22.20 -16.57
CA THR A 254 -41.81 23.67 -16.53
C THR A 254 -40.40 24.22 -16.81
N PRO A 255 -39.89 24.05 -18.05
CA PRO A 255 -38.52 24.44 -18.37
C PRO A 255 -38.36 25.96 -18.38
N GLN A 256 -37.21 26.44 -17.89
CA GLN A 256 -36.85 27.86 -17.86
C GLN A 256 -35.83 28.13 -18.97
N GLU A 257 -36.18 28.94 -19.97
CA GLU A 257 -35.32 29.20 -21.15
C GLU A 257 -34.80 27.94 -21.85
N GLY A 258 -35.58 26.84 -21.75
CA GLY A 258 -35.24 25.53 -22.29
C GLY A 258 -34.51 24.62 -21.31
N MET A 259 -33.98 25.14 -20.20
CA MET A 259 -33.31 24.33 -19.17
C MET A 259 -34.34 23.52 -18.39
N ILE A 260 -34.06 22.23 -18.21
CA ILE A 260 -34.98 21.27 -17.58
C ILE A 260 -34.60 20.92 -16.14
N ALA A 261 -33.51 21.49 -15.63
CA ALA A 261 -32.98 21.23 -14.29
C ALA A 261 -32.38 22.52 -13.72
N GLY A 262 -32.39 22.65 -12.40
CA GLY A 262 -31.59 23.64 -11.68
C GLY A 262 -30.17 23.16 -11.40
N GLY A 263 -29.25 24.10 -11.16
CA GLY A 263 -27.87 23.81 -10.77
C GLY A 263 -27.72 23.52 -9.27
N GLY A 264 -26.54 23.06 -8.87
CA GLY A 264 -26.21 22.81 -7.46
C GLY A 264 -26.99 21.64 -6.88
N ALA A 265 -27.16 20.57 -7.65
CA ALA A 265 -28.09 19.50 -7.34
C ALA A 265 -27.65 18.15 -7.92
N VAL A 266 -28.14 17.08 -7.29
CA VAL A 266 -28.08 15.71 -7.80
C VAL A 266 -29.45 15.31 -8.31
N TYR A 267 -29.50 14.73 -9.50
CA TYR A 267 -30.71 14.23 -10.11
C TYR A 267 -30.58 12.75 -10.46
N SER A 268 -31.72 12.08 -10.57
CA SER A 268 -31.78 10.73 -11.13
C SER A 268 -32.85 10.59 -12.20
N PHE A 269 -32.72 9.63 -13.10
CA PHE A 269 -33.70 9.35 -14.15
C PHE A 269 -33.60 7.90 -14.63
N ASP A 270 -34.65 7.41 -15.29
CA ASP A 270 -34.66 6.12 -15.98
C ASP A 270 -34.15 6.31 -17.42
N PRO A 271 -32.95 5.80 -17.78
CA PRO A 271 -32.35 6.00 -19.08
C PRO A 271 -33.04 5.22 -20.21
N ASP A 272 -33.85 4.21 -19.89
CA ASP A 272 -34.55 3.36 -20.87
C ASP A 272 -36.04 3.69 -21.00
N ALA A 273 -36.53 4.63 -20.19
CA ALA A 273 -37.84 5.22 -20.40
C ALA A 273 -37.98 5.80 -21.81
N THR A 274 -39.20 5.74 -22.35
CA THR A 274 -39.49 6.35 -23.68
C THR A 274 -39.27 7.87 -23.68
N ASP A 275 -39.41 8.51 -22.52
CA ASP A 275 -39.10 9.91 -22.28
C ASP A 275 -38.30 10.02 -20.96
N PRO A 276 -36.97 9.87 -21.00
CA PRO A 276 -36.12 9.90 -19.81
C PRO A 276 -36.32 11.16 -18.97
N ALA A 277 -36.46 12.32 -19.61
CA ALA A 277 -36.68 13.60 -18.92
C ALA A 277 -37.95 13.58 -18.06
N SER A 278 -39.02 12.89 -18.48
CA SER A 278 -40.25 12.77 -17.69
C SER A 278 -40.10 11.97 -16.38
N THR A 279 -39.01 11.22 -16.25
CA THR A 279 -38.70 10.38 -15.07
C THR A 279 -37.68 11.00 -14.13
N MET A 280 -37.22 12.21 -14.44
CA MET A 280 -36.25 12.93 -13.62
C MET A 280 -36.80 13.18 -12.21
N ARG A 281 -35.95 12.94 -11.22
CA ARG A 281 -36.20 13.22 -9.80
C ARG A 281 -35.02 14.02 -9.25
N LEU A 282 -35.34 15.04 -8.45
CA LEU A 282 -34.35 15.75 -7.64
C LEU A 282 -34.04 14.90 -6.42
N GLU A 283 -32.76 14.62 -6.18
CA GLU A 283 -32.29 13.77 -5.08
C GLU A 283 -31.69 14.59 -3.92
N LYS A 284 -30.93 15.64 -4.26
CA LYS A 284 -30.36 16.59 -3.30
C LYS A 284 -30.15 17.94 -3.98
N TRP A 285 -30.22 19.04 -3.23
CA TRP A 285 -29.99 20.38 -3.77
C TRP A 285 -29.31 21.29 -2.74
N GLY A 286 -28.91 22.49 -3.17
CA GLY A 286 -28.14 23.40 -2.32
C GLY A 286 -26.68 23.01 -2.21
N LEU A 287 -26.15 22.34 -3.24
CA LEU A 287 -24.73 22.09 -3.45
C LEU A 287 -24.18 23.20 -4.36
N ARG A 288 -22.86 23.38 -4.44
CA ARG A 288 -22.24 24.26 -5.44
C ARG A 288 -21.85 23.48 -6.67
N ASN A 289 -21.01 22.46 -6.50
CA ASN A 289 -20.56 21.62 -7.60
C ASN A 289 -20.46 20.16 -7.14
N PRO A 290 -21.53 19.37 -7.28
CA PRO A 290 -21.49 17.94 -6.98
C PRO A 290 -20.71 17.23 -8.09
N VAL A 291 -19.39 17.10 -7.94
CA VAL A 291 -18.50 16.58 -8.99
C VAL A 291 -18.56 15.06 -9.05
N GLY A 292 -18.32 14.42 -7.91
CA GLY A 292 -18.36 12.97 -7.75
C GLY A 292 -19.68 12.53 -7.14
N VAL A 293 -20.26 11.47 -7.68
CA VAL A 293 -21.47 10.82 -7.13
C VAL A 293 -21.27 9.32 -7.09
N GLY A 294 -21.66 8.67 -5.99
CA GLY A 294 -21.44 7.23 -5.83
C GLY A 294 -22.47 6.61 -4.90
N LEU A 295 -23.04 5.48 -5.33
CA LEU A 295 -23.90 4.67 -4.47
C LEU A 295 -23.05 3.77 -3.59
N ASP A 296 -23.44 3.64 -2.33
CA ASP A 296 -22.77 2.74 -1.40
C ASP A 296 -23.08 1.27 -1.75
N PRO A 297 -22.07 0.46 -2.14
CA PRO A 297 -22.31 -0.94 -2.48
C PRO A 297 -22.69 -1.80 -1.26
N PHE A 298 -22.44 -1.34 -0.04
CA PHE A 298 -22.79 -2.03 1.21
C PHE A 298 -24.16 -1.60 1.74
N GLU A 299 -24.59 -0.37 1.43
CA GLU A 299 -25.91 0.18 1.75
C GLU A 299 -26.54 0.85 0.51
N PRO A 300 -27.14 0.08 -0.42
CA PRO A 300 -27.55 0.59 -1.74
C PRO A 300 -28.57 1.73 -1.77
N GLY A 301 -29.18 2.08 -0.63
CA GLY A 301 -30.05 3.24 -0.47
C GLY A 301 -29.30 4.55 -0.20
N THR A 302 -28.03 4.47 0.16
CA THR A 302 -27.20 5.61 0.54
C THR A 302 -26.32 6.04 -0.64
N MET A 303 -26.27 7.33 -0.90
CA MET A 303 -25.40 7.96 -1.89
C MET A 303 -24.44 8.94 -1.23
N PHE A 304 -23.19 8.88 -1.66
CA PHE A 304 -22.17 9.87 -1.36
C PHE A 304 -22.03 10.88 -2.50
N VAL A 305 -21.66 12.12 -2.16
CA VAL A 305 -21.46 13.20 -3.13
C VAL A 305 -20.31 14.08 -2.68
N SER A 306 -19.27 14.20 -3.50
CA SER A 306 -18.22 15.20 -3.29
C SER A 306 -18.69 16.54 -3.86
N ASN A 307 -18.51 17.61 -3.09
CA ASN A 307 -18.97 18.94 -3.43
C ASN A 307 -17.84 19.96 -3.24
N ASN A 308 -17.55 20.75 -4.28
CA ASN A 308 -16.61 21.85 -4.11
C ASN A 308 -17.22 22.98 -3.29
N GLY A 309 -16.44 23.51 -2.35
CA GLY A 309 -16.76 24.71 -1.60
C GLY A 309 -16.69 25.97 -2.46
N SER A 310 -17.37 27.01 -2.00
CA SER A 310 -17.35 28.38 -2.54
C SER A 310 -16.04 29.07 -2.22
N ASP A 311 -15.65 30.02 -3.05
CA ASP A 311 -14.34 30.66 -2.90
C ASP A 311 -14.38 32.19 -3.05
N VAL A 312 -13.27 32.84 -2.72
CA VAL A 312 -13.04 34.24 -3.02
C VAL A 312 -12.39 34.34 -4.40
N ARG A 313 -13.21 34.47 -5.45
CA ARG A 313 -12.72 34.62 -6.83
C ARG A 313 -11.82 35.85 -6.97
N SER A 314 -10.55 35.61 -7.31
CA SER A 314 -9.52 36.63 -7.36
C SER A 314 -8.78 36.65 -8.70
N GLY A 315 -8.09 37.74 -8.98
CA GLY A 315 -7.29 37.90 -10.19
C GLY A 315 -6.27 39.01 -10.07
N MET A 316 -5.33 39.05 -11.02
CA MET A 316 -4.30 40.08 -11.09
C MET A 316 -4.88 41.39 -11.65
N VAL A 317 -4.95 42.43 -10.82
CA VAL A 317 -5.44 43.76 -11.18
C VAL A 317 -4.36 44.79 -10.82
N GLU A 318 -3.82 45.47 -11.83
CA GLU A 318 -2.75 46.47 -11.68
C GLU A 318 -1.47 45.96 -10.98
N GLY A 319 -1.20 44.65 -11.06
CA GLY A 319 -0.02 44.04 -10.43
C GLY A 319 -0.23 43.57 -8.99
N GLU A 320 -1.45 43.66 -8.46
CA GLU A 320 -1.85 43.14 -7.15
C GLU A 320 -2.96 42.08 -7.32
N ILE A 321 -2.98 41.07 -6.46
CA ILE A 321 -4.11 40.12 -6.38
C ILE A 321 -5.28 40.85 -5.73
N ARG A 322 -6.43 40.88 -6.41
CA ARG A 322 -7.67 41.50 -5.91
C ARG A 322 -8.85 40.60 -6.17
N GLN A 323 -9.87 40.68 -5.31
CA GLN A 323 -11.15 40.03 -5.57
C GLN A 323 -11.78 40.60 -6.86
N VAL A 324 -12.25 39.71 -7.73
CA VAL A 324 -12.95 40.04 -8.98
C VAL A 324 -14.38 39.48 -9.01
N GLY A 325 -14.70 38.52 -8.14
CA GLY A 325 -16.05 38.00 -7.96
C GLY A 325 -16.99 38.95 -7.20
N SER A 326 -18.29 38.81 -7.45
CA SER A 326 -19.30 39.73 -6.90
C SER A 326 -19.74 39.42 -5.46
N ARG A 327 -19.59 38.17 -5.01
CA ARG A 327 -19.93 37.70 -3.66
C ARG A 327 -18.92 36.62 -3.25
N GLY A 328 -17.82 37.00 -2.61
CA GLY A 328 -16.77 36.06 -2.21
C GLY A 328 -17.08 35.40 -0.87
N VAL A 329 -16.91 34.09 -0.77
CA VAL A 329 -17.07 33.31 0.47
C VAL A 329 -15.71 32.72 0.82
N SER A 330 -15.22 33.00 2.03
CA SER A 330 -13.92 32.53 2.51
C SER A 330 -14.08 31.22 3.28
N ARG A 331 -13.10 30.31 3.26
CA ARG A 331 -13.07 29.09 4.12
C ARG A 331 -14.33 28.22 4.05
N ASP A 332 -15.01 28.20 2.91
CA ASP A 332 -15.99 27.16 2.59
C ASP A 332 -15.20 26.01 1.97
N HIS A 333 -14.88 25.02 2.80
CA HIS A 333 -14.08 23.86 2.40
C HIS A 333 -14.89 22.95 1.45
N ASP A 334 -14.19 22.04 0.77
CA ASP A 334 -14.87 21.00 0.01
C ASP A 334 -15.46 19.97 0.97
N ASP A 335 -16.67 19.49 0.69
CA ASP A 335 -17.40 18.58 1.57
C ASP A 335 -17.79 17.29 0.84
N LEU A 336 -17.86 16.20 1.60
CA LEU A 336 -18.49 14.96 1.20
C LEU A 336 -19.85 14.86 1.93
N PHE A 337 -20.94 14.69 1.19
CA PHE A 337 -22.27 14.46 1.75
C PHE A 337 -22.68 13.00 1.59
N ALA A 338 -23.44 12.47 2.56
CA ALA A 338 -24.12 11.19 2.48
C ALA A 338 -25.64 11.40 2.66
N PHE A 339 -26.48 10.75 1.85
CA PHE A 339 -27.94 10.86 1.97
C PHE A 339 -28.67 9.67 1.35
N GLU A 340 -29.95 9.50 1.69
CA GLU A 340 -30.80 8.43 1.17
C GLU A 340 -31.43 8.81 -0.18
N VAL A 341 -31.24 7.98 -1.21
CA VAL A 341 -31.81 8.22 -2.54
C VAL A 341 -33.30 7.89 -2.62
N GLY A 342 -34.05 8.64 -3.43
CA GLY A 342 -35.49 8.41 -3.62
C GLY A 342 -36.39 9.00 -2.53
N GLY A 343 -35.81 9.65 -1.52
CA GLY A 343 -36.51 10.38 -0.47
C GLY A 343 -36.94 11.80 -0.88
N GLU A 344 -37.27 12.63 0.12
CA GLU A 344 -37.39 14.07 -0.08
C GLU A 344 -35.99 14.67 -0.23
N ALA A 345 -35.81 15.54 -1.22
CA ALA A 345 -34.50 16.11 -1.52
C ALA A 345 -34.03 17.06 -0.41
N GLU A 346 -32.97 16.67 0.29
CA GLU A 346 -32.35 17.44 1.36
C GLU A 346 -31.61 18.68 0.81
N PHE A 347 -31.57 19.75 1.62
CA PHE A 347 -30.84 20.98 1.31
C PHE A 347 -29.44 20.95 1.92
N ALA A 348 -28.39 21.10 1.12
CA ALA A 348 -27.00 20.99 1.57
C ALA A 348 -26.40 22.31 2.09
N GLY A 349 -27.03 23.46 1.83
CA GLY A 349 -26.67 24.75 2.43
C GLY A 349 -26.38 25.89 1.45
N TRP A 350 -25.78 25.61 0.29
CA TRP A 350 -25.44 26.64 -0.70
C TRP A 350 -26.71 27.35 -1.21
N PRO A 351 -26.71 28.69 -1.34
CA PRO A 351 -25.56 29.60 -1.23
C PRO A 351 -25.40 30.30 0.13
N ASP A 352 -26.14 29.89 1.17
CA ASP A 352 -26.35 30.68 2.39
C ASP A 352 -25.89 30.02 3.70
N TYR A 353 -25.56 28.74 3.67
CA TYR A 353 -25.07 27.97 4.81
C TYR A 353 -23.93 27.07 4.36
N PHE A 354 -22.92 26.95 5.22
CA PHE A 354 -21.68 26.21 5.00
C PHE A 354 -21.22 25.60 6.32
N HIS A 355 -20.20 24.75 6.30
CA HIS A 355 -19.78 23.97 7.45
C HIS A 355 -18.46 24.50 8.01
N ASP A 356 -18.38 24.60 9.34
CA ASP A 356 -17.12 24.91 10.02
C ASP A 356 -16.13 23.77 9.80
N PRO A 357 -14.93 24.01 9.26
CA PRO A 357 -14.04 22.92 8.85
C PRO A 357 -13.37 22.17 10.01
N GLU A 358 -13.43 22.72 11.23
CA GLU A 358 -12.83 22.08 12.42
C GLU A 358 -13.87 21.28 13.21
N THR A 359 -15.11 21.77 13.25
CA THR A 359 -16.18 21.21 14.09
C THR A 359 -17.33 20.59 13.29
N ASN A 360 -17.34 20.80 11.98
CA ASN A 360 -18.41 20.49 11.04
C ASN A 360 -19.73 21.22 11.37
N GLU A 361 -19.78 22.18 12.29
CA GLU A 361 -21.03 22.89 12.63
C GLU A 361 -21.60 23.63 11.40
N VAL A 362 -22.90 23.49 11.14
CA VAL A 362 -23.58 24.28 10.10
C VAL A 362 -23.68 25.73 10.54
N LEU A 363 -23.03 26.62 9.78
CA LEU A 363 -22.98 28.05 10.04
C LEU A 363 -23.64 28.84 8.90
N PRO A 364 -24.30 29.96 9.19
CA PRO A 364 -24.79 30.86 8.15
C PRO A 364 -23.62 31.57 7.46
N VAL A 365 -23.77 31.89 6.17
CA VAL A 365 -22.77 32.64 5.38
C VAL A 365 -22.33 33.97 6.01
N THR A 366 -23.18 34.57 6.85
CA THR A 366 -22.87 35.80 7.58
C THR A 366 -21.94 35.61 8.78
N ASP A 367 -21.58 34.38 9.11
CA ASP A 367 -20.66 34.08 10.21
C ASP A 367 -19.25 34.64 9.92
N PRO A 368 -18.55 35.23 10.91
CA PRO A 368 -17.20 35.77 10.73
C PRO A 368 -16.18 34.82 10.10
N LEU A 369 -16.35 33.50 10.23
CA LEU A 369 -15.50 32.50 9.57
C LEU A 369 -15.42 32.76 8.07
N PHE A 370 -16.57 33.01 7.41
CA PHE A 370 -16.68 33.16 5.96
C PHE A 370 -16.32 34.55 5.44
N CYS A 371 -15.92 35.46 6.32
CA CYS A 371 -15.55 36.84 6.00
C CYS A 371 -14.05 37.12 6.19
N SER A 372 -13.27 36.13 6.65
CA SER A 372 -11.92 36.32 7.19
C SER A 372 -10.82 36.59 6.14
N ASP A 373 -11.14 36.60 4.84
CA ASP A 373 -10.19 36.81 3.76
C ASP A 373 -9.73 38.28 3.61
N PRO A 374 -8.41 38.57 3.55
CA PRO A 374 -7.89 39.90 3.25
C PRO A 374 -8.37 40.49 1.90
N LEU A 375 -8.64 39.65 0.90
CA LEU A 375 -9.10 40.04 -0.43
C LEU A 375 -10.53 40.57 -0.43
N SER A 376 -11.37 40.13 0.52
CA SER A 376 -12.74 40.63 0.71
C SER A 376 -12.81 41.86 1.60
N ALA A 377 -11.66 42.35 2.07
CA ALA A 377 -11.55 43.44 3.04
C ALA A 377 -12.36 43.21 4.34
N GLY A 378 -12.59 41.94 4.71
CA GLY A 378 -13.35 41.57 5.91
C GLY A 378 -14.87 41.77 5.78
N GLN A 379 -15.40 41.95 4.56
CA GLN A 379 -16.84 42.10 4.34
C GLN A 379 -17.52 40.72 4.33
N CYS A 380 -18.50 40.53 5.20
CA CYS A 380 -19.31 39.33 5.21
C CYS A 380 -20.31 39.31 4.04
N PRO A 381 -20.56 38.15 3.41
CA PRO A 381 -21.60 38.02 2.41
C PRO A 381 -22.98 38.05 3.05
N ASP A 382 -23.94 38.69 2.38
CA ASP A 382 -25.34 38.72 2.78
C ASP A 382 -26.10 37.45 2.34
N PHE A 383 -27.27 37.21 2.93
CA PHE A 383 -28.15 36.09 2.59
C PHE A 383 -28.82 36.30 1.24
N VAL A 384 -28.77 35.29 0.37
CA VAL A 384 -29.48 35.31 -0.92
C VAL A 384 -30.96 34.98 -0.73
N LEU A 385 -31.26 34.04 0.16
CA LEU A 385 -32.60 33.52 0.40
C LEU A 385 -33.29 34.35 1.49
N SER A 386 -34.59 34.58 1.31
CA SER A 386 -35.39 35.37 2.25
C SER A 386 -35.43 34.71 3.64
N GLU A 387 -35.58 35.53 4.69
CA GLU A 387 -35.74 35.02 6.06
C GLU A 387 -36.93 34.03 6.16
N SER A 388 -38.05 34.32 5.49
CA SER A 388 -39.23 33.44 5.46
C SER A 388 -38.96 32.09 4.84
N PHE A 389 -38.13 32.03 3.80
CA PHE A 389 -37.77 30.78 3.14
C PHE A 389 -36.75 29.99 3.96
N ARG A 390 -35.68 30.64 4.42
CA ARG A 390 -34.64 30.00 5.24
C ARG A 390 -35.18 29.40 6.54
N ALA A 391 -36.20 30.04 7.15
CA ALA A 391 -36.86 29.49 8.33
C ALA A 391 -37.60 28.15 8.11
N GLN A 392 -37.74 27.71 6.85
CA GLN A 392 -38.35 26.43 6.46
C GLN A 392 -37.32 25.36 6.09
N LEU A 393 -36.04 25.73 5.98
CA LEU A 393 -34.98 24.82 5.56
C LEU A 393 -34.38 24.09 6.77
N ASP A 394 -34.08 22.81 6.56
CA ASP A 394 -33.19 22.03 7.42
C ASP A 394 -31.94 21.76 6.60
N VAL A 395 -30.78 22.21 7.10
CA VAL A 395 -29.51 22.14 6.37
C VAL A 395 -28.82 20.84 6.73
N ALA A 396 -28.51 20.04 5.72
CA ALA A 396 -27.83 18.77 5.90
C ALA A 396 -26.41 18.98 6.45
N GLN A 397 -26.02 18.13 7.38
CA GLN A 397 -24.65 18.03 7.87
C GLN A 397 -23.76 17.43 6.77
N ALA A 398 -22.52 17.91 6.60
CA ALA A 398 -21.53 17.21 5.79
C ALA A 398 -21.14 15.90 6.48
N PHE A 399 -20.95 14.83 5.71
CA PHE A 399 -20.47 13.55 6.22
C PHE A 399 -18.97 13.64 6.57
N ALA A 400 -18.18 14.27 5.72
CA ALA A 400 -16.78 14.61 5.97
C ALA A 400 -16.46 15.97 5.35
N THR A 401 -15.54 16.72 5.98
CA THR A 401 -14.98 17.95 5.42
C THR A 401 -13.57 17.65 4.91
N LEU A 402 -13.28 18.08 3.69
CA LEU A 402 -12.03 17.88 2.96
C LEU A 402 -11.14 19.14 3.05
N GLY A 403 -10.00 19.13 2.34
CA GLY A 403 -9.04 20.23 2.40
C GLY A 403 -9.58 21.56 1.87
N ASP A 404 -9.09 22.68 2.44
CA ASP A 404 -9.43 24.03 1.97
C ASP A 404 -9.03 24.22 0.50
N HIS A 405 -10.00 24.53 -0.35
CA HIS A 405 -9.83 24.65 -1.80
C HIS A 405 -9.07 23.47 -2.44
N SER A 406 -9.22 22.28 -1.86
CA SER A 406 -8.59 21.05 -2.37
C SER A 406 -9.14 20.61 -3.72
N ALA A 407 -10.31 21.13 -4.12
CA ALA A 407 -10.98 20.81 -5.38
C ALA A 407 -11.25 19.30 -5.49
N ALA A 408 -11.99 18.77 -4.52
CA ALA A 408 -12.52 17.42 -4.47
C ALA A 408 -13.33 17.10 -5.72
N THR A 409 -13.05 15.95 -6.31
CA THR A 409 -13.61 15.51 -7.60
C THR A 409 -14.19 14.11 -7.45
N LYS A 410 -13.99 13.18 -8.40
CA LYS A 410 -14.69 11.89 -8.36
C LYS A 410 -14.09 10.96 -7.30
N PHE A 411 -14.81 9.90 -7.00
CA PHE A 411 -14.39 8.90 -6.02
C PHE A 411 -14.91 7.52 -6.39
N ASP A 412 -14.37 6.52 -5.70
CA ASP A 412 -14.90 5.15 -5.73
C ASP A 412 -14.70 4.46 -4.37
N ILE A 413 -15.42 3.36 -4.16
CA ILE A 413 -15.50 2.66 -2.88
C ILE A 413 -14.76 1.32 -3.00
N SER A 414 -13.83 1.05 -2.08
CA SER A 414 -13.13 -0.23 -2.08
C SER A 414 -14.08 -1.37 -1.71
N THR A 415 -14.22 -2.34 -2.61
CA THR A 415 -15.06 -3.53 -2.40
C THR A 415 -14.25 -4.82 -2.27
N SER A 416 -12.94 -4.77 -2.55
CA SER A 416 -12.07 -5.95 -2.56
C SER A 416 -11.21 -6.03 -1.31
N GLY A 417 -11.25 -7.18 -0.63
CA GLY A 417 -10.32 -7.49 0.46
C GLY A 417 -8.87 -7.57 0.02
N ASP A 418 -8.60 -7.82 -1.28
CA ASP A 418 -7.24 -7.90 -1.82
C ASP A 418 -6.56 -6.52 -1.81
N PHE A 419 -7.32 -5.46 -2.12
CA PHE A 419 -6.81 -4.11 -2.03
C PHE A 419 -6.69 -3.69 -0.56
N GLY A 420 -7.69 -3.99 0.26
CA GLY A 420 -7.80 -3.52 1.65
C GLY A 420 -8.81 -2.36 1.77
N TYR A 421 -8.99 -1.86 3.00
CA TYR A 421 -9.91 -0.75 3.32
C TYR A 421 -11.33 -0.96 2.79
N VAL A 422 -11.84 -2.19 2.89
CA VAL A 422 -13.17 -2.56 2.34
C VAL A 422 -14.25 -1.68 2.98
N GLY A 423 -15.00 -0.97 2.14
CA GLY A 423 -16.01 -0.01 2.55
C GLY A 423 -15.59 1.45 2.40
N ASP A 424 -14.30 1.76 2.50
CA ASP A 424 -13.85 3.15 2.50
C ASP A 424 -13.90 3.78 1.12
N LEU A 425 -14.08 5.10 1.12
CA LEU A 425 -14.12 5.92 -0.09
C LEU A 425 -12.73 6.45 -0.41
N PHE A 426 -12.38 6.50 -1.69
CA PHE A 426 -11.14 7.10 -2.17
C PHE A 426 -11.50 8.30 -3.04
N VAL A 427 -11.24 9.51 -2.55
CA VAL A 427 -11.67 10.77 -3.17
C VAL A 427 -10.46 11.46 -3.79
N THR A 428 -10.56 11.87 -5.05
CA THR A 428 -9.52 12.68 -5.68
C THR A 428 -9.68 14.15 -5.30
N GLU A 429 -8.62 14.76 -4.82
CA GLU A 429 -8.48 16.20 -4.70
C GLU A 429 -7.60 16.65 -5.88
N SER A 430 -8.10 17.52 -6.74
CA SER A 430 -7.39 17.94 -7.96
C SER A 430 -6.42 19.10 -7.74
N GLY A 431 -6.60 19.77 -6.61
CA GLY A 431 -5.75 20.81 -6.10
C GLY A 431 -6.18 22.23 -6.47
N SER A 432 -5.76 23.18 -5.64
CA SER A 432 -6.12 24.59 -5.72
C SER A 432 -5.59 25.31 -6.98
N PHE A 433 -6.21 26.43 -7.37
CA PHE A 433 -5.77 27.29 -8.47
C PHE A 433 -5.31 28.68 -7.98
N PRO A 434 -4.12 28.81 -7.39
CA PRO A 434 -3.65 30.11 -6.90
C PRO A 434 -3.25 31.04 -8.07
N PRO A 435 -3.67 32.33 -8.07
CA PRO A 435 -4.49 33.00 -7.06
C PRO A 435 -6.01 32.97 -7.35
N GLN A 436 -6.46 32.36 -8.44
CA GLN A 436 -7.85 32.47 -8.95
C GLN A 436 -8.92 32.07 -7.92
N THR A 437 -8.68 31.04 -7.12
CA THR A 437 -9.61 30.56 -6.07
C THR A 437 -9.40 31.25 -4.72
N GLY A 438 -8.64 32.35 -4.65
CA GLY A 438 -8.43 33.12 -3.42
C GLY A 438 -7.30 32.59 -2.52
N THR A 439 -6.94 31.31 -2.66
CA THR A 439 -5.77 30.72 -2.00
C THR A 439 -4.44 31.23 -2.57
N ARG A 440 -3.40 31.17 -1.73
CA ARG A 440 -2.00 31.49 -2.09
C ARG A 440 -1.10 30.26 -2.06
N GLU A 441 -1.62 29.13 -1.59
CA GLU A 441 -0.89 27.89 -1.37
C GLU A 441 -1.44 26.79 -2.26
N PHE A 442 -0.58 25.82 -2.60
CA PHE A 442 -0.98 24.63 -3.33
C PHE A 442 -1.51 23.60 -2.34
N THR A 443 -2.83 23.38 -2.35
CA THR A 443 -3.52 22.40 -1.49
C THR A 443 -4.20 21.37 -2.36
N GLY A 444 -4.31 20.13 -1.89
CA GLY A 444 -5.19 19.10 -2.48
C GLY A 444 -4.64 18.29 -3.66
N TYR A 445 -3.34 18.23 -3.95
CA TYR A 445 -2.83 17.46 -5.12
C TYR A 445 -2.67 15.95 -4.78
N LYS A 446 -3.79 15.26 -4.50
CA LYS A 446 -3.76 13.93 -3.87
C LYS A 446 -5.03 13.09 -4.02
N VAL A 447 -4.94 11.82 -3.69
CA VAL A 447 -6.07 10.96 -3.33
C VAL A 447 -6.12 10.82 -1.81
N VAL A 448 -7.29 11.02 -1.24
CA VAL A 448 -7.57 10.80 0.19
C VAL A 448 -8.48 9.58 0.37
N ARG A 449 -8.28 8.83 1.44
CA ARG A 449 -9.19 7.79 1.93
C ARG A 449 -10.11 8.40 2.98
N VAL A 450 -11.41 8.18 2.86
CA VAL A 450 -12.42 8.55 3.86
C VAL A 450 -12.98 7.29 4.48
N ASP A 451 -12.85 7.15 5.80
CA ASP A 451 -13.43 6.05 6.55
C ASP A 451 -14.96 6.11 6.47
N ARG A 452 -15.57 5.03 5.96
CA ARG A 452 -17.01 5.00 5.66
C ARG A 452 -17.88 5.07 6.92
N GLU A 453 -17.39 4.64 8.07
CA GLU A 453 -18.18 4.63 9.30
C GLU A 453 -18.10 5.95 10.06
N THR A 454 -16.93 6.59 10.05
CA THR A 454 -16.63 7.75 10.90
C THR A 454 -16.55 9.07 10.14
N GLY A 455 -16.29 9.04 8.83
CA GLY A 455 -16.00 10.22 8.02
C GLY A 455 -14.58 10.78 8.21
N GLU A 456 -13.70 10.07 8.91
CA GLU A 456 -12.31 10.51 9.10
C GLU A 456 -11.52 10.42 7.78
N VAL A 457 -10.74 11.45 7.48
CA VAL A 457 -10.03 11.63 6.21
C VAL A 457 -8.54 11.40 6.40
N PHE A 458 -7.95 10.59 5.52
CA PHE A 458 -6.53 10.22 5.55
C PHE A 458 -5.90 10.41 4.18
N ASP A 459 -4.71 11.00 4.14
CA ASP A 459 -3.90 11.04 2.92
C ASP A 459 -3.55 9.62 2.46
N PHE A 460 -3.64 9.36 1.15
CA PHE A 460 -3.39 8.04 0.59
C PHE A 460 -2.33 8.05 -0.51
N PHE A 461 -2.53 8.83 -1.58
CA PHE A 461 -1.58 8.95 -2.70
C PHE A 461 -1.34 10.43 -3.01
N VAL A 462 -0.17 10.96 -2.64
CA VAL A 462 0.01 12.41 -2.47
C VAL A 462 1.17 12.91 -3.31
N ASN A 463 0.95 13.95 -4.12
CA ASN A 463 2.06 14.77 -4.63
C ASN A 463 2.50 15.75 -3.53
N GLN A 464 3.73 15.62 -3.06
CA GLN A 464 4.30 16.40 -1.97
C GLN A 464 4.96 17.71 -2.44
N GLY A 465 4.83 18.04 -3.72
CA GLY A 465 5.35 19.28 -4.29
C GLY A 465 4.74 20.53 -3.65
N SER A 466 5.57 21.54 -3.45
CA SER A 466 5.19 22.82 -2.83
C SER A 466 5.41 24.03 -3.75
N THR A 467 6.06 23.79 -4.89
CA THR A 467 6.33 24.79 -5.93
C THR A 467 5.70 24.35 -7.26
N PRO A 468 5.45 25.29 -8.20
CA PRO A 468 4.96 24.92 -9.52
C PRO A 468 5.89 23.93 -10.24
N GLU A 469 7.20 24.07 -10.08
CA GLU A 469 8.18 23.18 -10.71
C GLU A 469 8.11 21.74 -10.16
N GLU A 470 7.84 21.57 -8.88
CA GLU A 470 7.69 20.26 -8.24
C GLU A 470 6.34 19.60 -8.58
N LEU A 471 5.25 20.37 -8.54
CA LEU A 471 3.90 19.84 -8.78
C LEU A 471 3.63 19.51 -10.25
N PHE A 472 4.24 20.25 -11.18
CA PHE A 472 3.97 20.16 -12.61
C PHE A 472 5.15 19.58 -13.41
N ASP A 473 5.88 18.63 -12.83
CA ASP A 473 6.79 17.78 -13.59
C ASP A 473 5.98 16.90 -14.58
N PRO A 474 6.20 17.00 -15.90
CA PRO A 474 5.48 16.21 -16.89
C PRO A 474 5.60 14.69 -16.71
N ALA A 475 6.68 14.21 -16.09
CA ALA A 475 6.89 12.78 -15.85
C ALA A 475 6.20 12.27 -14.57
N SER A 476 5.78 13.16 -13.66
CA SER A 476 5.26 12.81 -12.32
C SER A 476 3.72 12.82 -12.26
N PHE A 477 3.16 12.35 -11.14
CA PHE A 477 1.73 12.45 -10.84
C PHE A 477 1.37 13.92 -10.54
N ASN A 478 0.41 14.51 -11.25
CA ASN A 478 0.14 15.94 -11.16
C ASN A 478 -1.20 16.26 -10.46
N LYS A 479 -2.34 16.12 -11.16
CA LYS A 479 -3.66 16.59 -10.69
C LYS A 479 -4.69 15.47 -10.89
N PRO A 480 -5.04 14.68 -9.85
CA PRO A 480 -6.01 13.61 -10.01
C PRO A 480 -7.45 14.15 -10.15
N LEU A 481 -8.27 13.51 -10.99
CA LEU A 481 -9.68 13.89 -11.19
C LEU A 481 -10.69 12.75 -10.99
N ASP A 482 -10.24 11.51 -11.15
CA ASP A 482 -11.09 10.34 -11.01
C ASP A 482 -10.30 9.17 -10.45
N VAL A 483 -11.00 8.33 -9.69
CA VAL A 483 -10.51 7.02 -9.30
C VAL A 483 -11.58 5.96 -9.51
N LYS A 484 -11.15 4.75 -9.87
CA LYS A 484 -12.02 3.58 -9.98
C LYS A 484 -11.29 2.31 -9.53
N PHE A 485 -12.00 1.46 -8.80
CA PHE A 485 -11.53 0.13 -8.46
C PHE A 485 -11.82 -0.84 -9.61
N HIS A 486 -10.78 -1.56 -10.02
CA HIS A 486 -10.93 -2.62 -11.02
C HIS A 486 -9.93 -3.74 -10.74
N GLN A 487 -10.43 -4.98 -10.68
CA GLN A 487 -9.63 -6.20 -10.46
C GLN A 487 -8.70 -6.14 -9.22
N GLY A 488 -9.16 -5.51 -8.14
CA GLY A 488 -8.40 -5.40 -6.88
C GLY A 488 -7.28 -4.35 -6.90
N GLU A 489 -7.27 -3.47 -7.90
CA GLU A 489 -6.36 -2.33 -8.01
C GLU A 489 -7.16 -1.02 -8.06
N LEU A 490 -6.52 0.09 -7.67
CA LEU A 490 -7.07 1.43 -7.76
C LEU A 490 -6.48 2.16 -8.96
N TYR A 491 -7.32 2.54 -9.91
CA TYR A 491 -6.92 3.33 -11.08
C TYR A 491 -7.16 4.80 -10.77
N VAL A 492 -6.20 5.66 -11.10
CA VAL A 492 -6.24 7.11 -10.84
C VAL A 492 -6.03 7.84 -12.16
N VAL A 493 -6.99 8.68 -12.55
CA VAL A 493 -6.89 9.56 -13.71
C VAL A 493 -6.18 10.83 -13.28
N ASP A 494 -5.01 11.06 -13.85
CA ASP A 494 -4.21 12.28 -13.68
C ASP A 494 -4.42 13.20 -14.88
N PHE A 495 -5.03 14.35 -14.63
CA PHE A 495 -5.34 15.36 -15.64
C PHE A 495 -4.09 15.93 -16.32
N GLY A 496 -2.95 15.85 -15.65
CA GLY A 496 -1.68 16.40 -16.09
C GLY A 496 -1.50 17.87 -15.71
N ILE A 497 -0.73 18.60 -16.53
CA ILE A 497 -0.30 19.96 -16.22
C ILE A 497 -1.36 20.97 -16.64
N PHE A 498 -2.09 21.48 -15.65
CA PHE A 498 -3.09 22.51 -15.81
C PHE A 498 -3.16 23.44 -14.59
N GLU A 499 -2.61 24.63 -14.74
CA GLU A 499 -2.65 25.71 -13.75
C GLU A 499 -2.89 27.06 -14.46
N PRO A 500 -4.16 27.38 -14.79
CA PRO A 500 -4.51 28.59 -15.51
C PRO A 500 -4.24 29.87 -14.69
N GLY A 501 -4.19 29.78 -13.35
CA GLY A 501 -3.82 30.90 -12.48
C GLY A 501 -2.41 31.41 -12.71
N LEU A 502 -1.51 30.54 -13.17
CA LEU A 502 -0.10 30.81 -13.40
C LEU A 502 0.30 30.78 -14.89
N ASP A 503 -0.67 30.63 -15.80
CA ASP A 503 -0.41 30.49 -17.25
C ASP A 503 0.40 29.23 -17.60
N ILE A 504 0.26 28.15 -16.81
CA ILE A 504 0.96 26.87 -17.00
C ILE A 504 -0.05 25.83 -17.48
N ILE A 505 -0.14 25.62 -18.79
CA ILE A 505 -1.05 24.64 -19.40
C ILE A 505 -0.28 23.83 -20.44
N GLN A 506 -0.26 22.50 -20.31
CA GLN A 506 0.42 21.63 -21.27
C GLN A 506 -0.47 20.45 -21.67
N PRO A 507 -1.04 20.46 -22.89
CA PRO A 507 -1.76 19.31 -23.46
C PRO A 507 -0.87 18.08 -23.58
N ASN A 508 -1.48 16.89 -23.64
CA ASN A 508 -0.78 15.59 -23.76
C ASN A 508 0.19 15.30 -22.59
N THR A 509 -0.17 15.69 -21.38
CA THR A 509 0.61 15.40 -20.16
C THR A 509 -0.15 14.56 -19.12
N GLY A 510 -1.42 14.28 -19.39
CA GLY A 510 -2.26 13.44 -18.55
C GLY A 510 -1.86 11.97 -18.60
N LYS A 511 -2.21 11.25 -17.53
CA LYS A 511 -1.77 9.88 -17.27
C LYS A 511 -2.89 9.07 -16.62
N ILE A 512 -2.74 7.75 -16.64
CA ILE A 512 -3.52 6.84 -15.79
C ILE A 512 -2.52 6.10 -14.92
N TRP A 513 -2.67 6.24 -13.61
CA TRP A 513 -1.88 5.52 -12.62
C TRP A 513 -2.67 4.32 -12.11
N VAL A 514 -1.98 3.24 -11.77
CA VAL A 514 -2.54 2.07 -11.11
C VAL A 514 -1.78 1.85 -9.82
N LEU A 515 -2.52 1.86 -8.71
CA LEU A 515 -2.04 1.48 -7.40
C LEU A 515 -2.43 0.02 -7.14
N SER A 516 -1.43 -0.79 -6.84
CA SER A 516 -1.59 -2.21 -6.55
C SER A 516 -1.01 -2.51 -5.18
N PRO A 517 -1.64 -3.38 -4.37
CA PRO A 517 -1.00 -3.92 -3.18
C PRO A 517 0.32 -4.61 -3.54
N LEU A 518 1.32 -4.47 -2.68
CA LEU A 518 2.54 -5.25 -2.78
C LEU A 518 2.23 -6.73 -2.52
N PRO A 519 2.94 -7.67 -3.17
CA PRO A 519 2.76 -9.09 -2.89
C PRO A 519 2.93 -9.38 -1.40
N PRO A 520 2.05 -10.19 -0.78
CA PRO A 520 2.15 -10.48 0.65
C PRO A 520 3.50 -11.14 0.97
N LEU A 521 4.04 -10.79 2.13
CA LEU A 521 5.20 -11.44 2.73
C LEU A 521 4.69 -12.20 3.96
N GLU A 522 5.09 -13.46 4.13
CA GLU A 522 4.77 -14.24 5.34
C GLU A 522 6.00 -14.27 6.27
N GLU A 523 7.09 -14.90 5.80
CA GLU A 523 8.38 -14.94 6.51
C GLU A 523 9.52 -14.75 5.50
N LEU A 524 10.49 -13.90 5.86
CA LEU A 524 11.67 -13.62 5.04
C LEU A 524 12.91 -13.46 5.93
N ALA A 525 13.90 -14.34 5.77
CA ALA A 525 15.21 -14.17 6.37
C ALA A 525 16.21 -13.62 5.34
N LEU A 526 16.83 -12.50 5.65
CA LEU A 526 17.83 -11.86 4.80
C LEU A 526 19.23 -12.24 5.27
N GLU A 527 20.07 -12.67 4.34
CA GLU A 527 21.46 -13.04 4.60
C GLU A 527 22.42 -11.95 4.12
N GLY A 528 23.53 -11.76 4.84
CA GLY A 528 24.60 -10.83 4.47
C GLY A 528 25.84 -11.11 5.32
N GLU A 529 27.00 -11.21 4.67
CA GLU A 529 28.26 -11.54 5.36
C GLU A 529 28.95 -10.29 5.93
N ASP A 530 28.71 -9.12 5.33
CA ASP A 530 29.30 -7.84 5.68
C ASP A 530 28.30 -6.67 5.49
N PRO A 531 28.65 -5.42 5.89
CA PRO A 531 27.77 -4.26 5.76
C PRO A 531 27.25 -4.00 4.34
N VAL A 532 28.08 -4.23 3.31
CA VAL A 532 27.69 -4.01 1.92
C VAL A 532 26.66 -5.05 1.50
N ASP A 533 26.93 -6.33 1.80
CA ASP A 533 25.99 -7.42 1.51
C ASP A 533 24.66 -7.24 2.24
N ALA A 534 24.70 -6.80 3.50
CA ALA A 534 23.48 -6.54 4.28
C ALA A 534 22.60 -5.45 3.66
N ALA A 535 23.20 -4.37 3.18
CA ALA A 535 22.50 -3.29 2.47
C ALA A 535 21.91 -3.77 1.13
N VAL A 536 22.66 -4.57 0.37
CA VAL A 536 22.20 -5.18 -0.89
C VAL A 536 21.03 -6.14 -0.65
N ALA A 537 21.06 -6.96 0.40
CA ALA A 537 19.96 -7.88 0.73
C ALA A 537 18.64 -7.15 0.99
N PHE A 538 18.66 -6.06 1.77
CA PHE A 538 17.47 -5.22 1.96
C PHE A 538 17.02 -4.56 0.65
N SER A 539 17.96 -4.06 -0.16
CA SER A 539 17.65 -3.46 -1.46
C SER A 539 16.90 -4.43 -2.38
N GLN A 540 17.39 -5.67 -2.51
CA GLN A 540 16.78 -6.69 -3.37
C GLN A 540 15.40 -7.13 -2.89
N ALA A 541 15.23 -7.26 -1.58
CA ALA A 541 13.94 -7.64 -0.99
C ALA A 541 12.91 -6.50 -1.07
N THR A 542 13.34 -5.25 -0.96
CA THR A 542 12.45 -4.08 -0.95
C THR A 542 12.09 -3.62 -2.36
N PHE A 543 13.05 -3.64 -3.29
CA PHE A 543 12.93 -3.10 -4.64
C PHE A 543 13.13 -4.18 -5.71
N PRO A 544 12.27 -5.21 -5.77
CA PRO A 544 12.39 -6.26 -6.78
C PRO A 544 12.22 -5.74 -8.21
N GLN A 545 11.47 -4.65 -8.37
CA GLN A 545 11.19 -3.99 -9.66
C GLN A 545 12.13 -2.81 -9.99
N GLY A 546 13.10 -2.52 -9.13
CA GLY A 546 14.02 -1.40 -9.30
C GLY A 546 13.69 -0.16 -8.45
N ALA A 547 14.56 0.84 -8.52
CA ALA A 547 14.42 2.13 -7.86
C ALA A 547 15.19 3.21 -8.66
N SER A 548 14.53 4.33 -8.98
CA SER A 548 15.15 5.41 -9.76
C SER A 548 16.21 6.20 -8.97
N GLN A 549 16.22 6.07 -7.65
CA GLN A 549 17.13 6.77 -6.75
C GLN A 549 17.82 5.79 -5.80
N ALA A 550 19.05 6.10 -5.39
CA ALA A 550 19.76 5.39 -4.32
C ALA A 550 20.52 6.37 -3.42
N VAL A 551 20.65 6.00 -2.15
CA VAL A 551 21.48 6.72 -1.17
C VAL A 551 22.77 5.92 -0.96
N LEU A 552 23.92 6.57 -1.03
CA LEU A 552 25.23 5.93 -0.86
C LEU A 552 25.92 6.42 0.41
N GLY A 553 26.15 5.50 1.33
CA GLY A 553 26.89 5.71 2.57
C GLY A 553 28.22 4.96 2.60
N ARG A 554 29.03 5.21 3.64
CA ARG A 554 30.26 4.44 3.90
C ARG A 554 29.97 3.19 4.73
N ASP A 555 30.74 2.13 4.51
CA ASP A 555 30.56 0.79 5.07
C ASP A 555 31.23 0.52 6.42
N ASP A 556 32.10 1.42 6.90
CA ASP A 556 32.88 1.25 8.14
C ASP A 556 32.53 2.24 9.26
N VAL A 557 31.99 3.43 8.93
CA VAL A 557 31.62 4.48 9.90
C VAL A 557 30.23 5.05 9.61
N PHE A 558 29.27 4.68 10.46
CA PHE A 558 27.85 4.98 10.31
C PHE A 558 27.45 6.47 10.45
N ALA A 559 28.37 7.36 10.81
CA ALA A 559 28.08 8.73 11.28
C ALA A 559 27.19 9.54 10.33
N ASP A 560 27.48 9.52 9.03
CA ASP A 560 26.68 10.24 8.03
C ASP A 560 25.44 9.44 7.60
N ASN A 561 25.45 8.12 7.80
CA ASN A 561 24.33 7.23 7.49
C ASN A 561 23.16 7.37 8.49
N LEU A 562 23.37 7.98 9.68
CA LEU A 562 22.30 8.11 10.69
C LEU A 562 21.03 8.79 10.14
N ALA A 563 21.19 9.80 9.27
CA ALA A 563 20.05 10.53 8.68
C ALA A 563 19.50 9.89 7.39
N SER A 564 20.03 8.75 6.98
CA SER A 564 19.61 8.09 5.74
C SER A 564 18.14 7.68 5.76
N GLY A 565 17.58 7.32 6.92
CA GLY A 565 16.21 6.83 7.05
C GLY A 565 15.18 7.74 6.37
N SER A 566 15.21 9.05 6.65
CA SER A 566 14.31 10.03 6.04
C SER A 566 14.39 10.02 4.50
N LEU A 567 15.60 9.89 3.94
CA LEU A 567 15.79 9.84 2.47
C LEU A 567 15.28 8.55 1.84
N GLN A 568 15.27 7.44 2.59
CA GLN A 568 14.90 6.12 2.07
C GLN A 568 13.38 5.98 1.83
N GLY A 569 12.55 6.78 2.51
CA GLY A 569 11.11 6.86 2.27
C GLY A 569 10.68 7.97 1.31
N ALA A 570 11.59 8.86 0.90
CA ALA A 570 11.27 10.01 0.06
C ALA A 570 11.14 9.64 -1.43
N GLY A 571 10.22 10.30 -2.15
CA GLY A 571 10.14 10.29 -3.62
C GLY A 571 10.03 8.91 -4.26
N GLY A 572 9.12 8.07 -3.77
CA GLY A 572 8.92 6.69 -4.23
C GLY A 572 9.84 5.64 -3.58
N GLY A 573 10.79 6.07 -2.75
CA GLY A 573 11.70 5.21 -2.00
C GLY A 573 13.09 5.05 -2.64
N ALA A 574 14.12 4.93 -1.80
CA ALA A 574 15.50 4.77 -2.24
C ALA A 574 16.26 3.82 -1.29
N PRO A 575 16.96 2.78 -1.78
CA PRO A 575 17.78 1.94 -0.90
C PRO A 575 19.00 2.72 -0.40
N LEU A 576 19.36 2.53 0.87
CA LEU A 576 20.70 2.83 1.35
C LEU A 576 21.64 1.70 0.93
N LEU A 577 22.59 2.00 0.06
CA LEU A 577 23.70 1.12 -0.27
C LEU A 577 24.98 1.63 0.40
N LEU A 578 25.92 0.72 0.67
CA LEU A 578 27.16 1.03 1.37
C LEU A 578 28.38 0.76 0.48
N THR A 579 29.49 1.48 0.72
CA THR A 579 30.74 1.27 0.00
C THR A 579 31.94 1.74 0.82
N ASP A 580 33.15 1.32 0.44
CA ASP A 580 34.40 1.82 1.01
C ASP A 580 34.60 3.32 0.72
N THR A 581 35.39 4.01 1.56
CA THR A 581 35.71 5.43 1.40
C THR A 581 36.33 5.77 0.04
N ASP A 582 37.23 4.95 -0.48
CA ASP A 582 38.05 5.27 -1.65
C ASP A 582 37.68 4.49 -2.93
N GLU A 583 36.84 3.45 -2.83
CA GLU A 583 36.48 2.58 -3.96
C GLU A 583 34.99 2.19 -3.93
N LEU A 584 34.31 2.25 -5.09
CA LEU A 584 32.95 1.74 -5.23
C LEU A 584 32.97 0.21 -5.19
N SER A 585 32.31 -0.39 -4.20
CA SER A 585 32.19 -1.85 -4.08
C SER A 585 31.53 -2.44 -5.32
N ALA A 586 32.04 -3.60 -5.77
CA ALA A 586 31.49 -4.30 -6.91
C ALA A 586 30.03 -4.75 -6.69
N ALA A 587 29.67 -5.13 -5.46
CA ALA A 587 28.30 -5.51 -5.11
C ALA A 587 27.35 -4.30 -5.22
N THR A 588 27.75 -3.16 -4.66
CA THR A 588 27.02 -1.88 -4.76
C THR A 588 26.86 -1.43 -6.21
N ALA A 589 27.92 -1.51 -7.01
CA ALA A 589 27.86 -1.17 -8.43
C ALA A 589 26.89 -2.07 -9.22
N ALA A 590 26.88 -3.37 -8.92
CA ALA A 590 25.96 -4.33 -9.53
C ALA A 590 24.50 -4.08 -9.09
N GLU A 591 24.28 -3.76 -7.82
CA GLU A 591 22.95 -3.48 -7.30
C GLU A 591 22.38 -2.17 -7.86
N LEU A 592 23.17 -1.10 -7.99
CA LEU A 592 22.76 0.14 -8.67
C LEU A 592 22.31 -0.12 -10.11
N GLN A 593 22.99 -1.03 -10.83
CA GLN A 593 22.60 -1.42 -12.18
C GLN A 593 21.33 -2.27 -12.21
N ARG A 594 21.18 -3.22 -11.27
CA ARG A 594 19.97 -4.05 -11.15
C ARG A 594 18.73 -3.20 -10.87
N LEU A 595 18.91 -2.16 -10.05
CA LEU A 595 17.85 -1.22 -9.69
C LEU A 595 17.49 -0.24 -10.81
N GLU A 596 18.31 -0.14 -11.86
CA GLU A 596 18.18 0.86 -12.92
C GLU A 596 18.17 2.30 -12.37
N VAL A 597 19.06 2.58 -11.39
CA VAL A 597 19.14 3.89 -10.74
C VAL A 597 19.55 4.98 -11.72
N GLU A 598 18.92 6.15 -11.61
CA GLU A 598 19.28 7.35 -12.35
C GLU A 598 20.07 8.34 -11.48
N GLN A 599 19.65 8.51 -10.23
CA GLN A 599 20.24 9.47 -9.29
C GLN A 599 20.82 8.79 -8.04
N VAL A 600 22.08 9.10 -7.74
CA VAL A 600 22.76 8.64 -6.52
C VAL A 600 23.06 9.83 -5.62
N THR A 601 22.57 9.80 -4.37
CA THR A 601 22.88 10.80 -3.35
C THR A 601 23.94 10.26 -2.39
N ILE A 602 25.14 10.85 -2.41
CA ILE A 602 26.21 10.49 -1.47
C ILE A 602 26.00 11.21 -0.13
N LEU A 603 26.12 10.46 0.98
CA LEU A 603 26.14 11.01 2.33
C LEU A 603 27.57 11.25 2.83
N GLY A 604 27.77 12.42 3.45
CA GLY A 604 29.04 12.79 4.06
C GLY A 604 30.03 13.45 3.09
N GLY A 605 31.05 14.08 3.66
CA GLY A 605 32.06 14.83 2.90
C GLY A 605 33.03 13.93 2.12
N ILE A 606 33.99 14.55 1.42
CA ILE A 606 35.02 13.82 0.63
C ILE A 606 35.94 12.92 1.46
N GLN A 607 35.92 13.04 2.79
CA GLN A 607 36.65 12.16 3.71
C GLN A 607 35.84 10.92 4.12
N ALA A 608 34.53 10.95 3.89
CA ALA A 608 33.64 9.81 4.11
C ALA A 608 33.55 8.96 2.85
N ILE A 609 33.28 9.59 1.71
CA ILE A 609 33.27 8.99 0.37
C ILE A 609 34.03 9.92 -0.57
N SER A 610 35.13 9.43 -1.12
CA SER A 610 36.09 10.22 -1.89
C SER A 610 35.50 10.79 -3.19
N ALA A 611 36.24 11.72 -3.80
CA ALA A 611 35.92 12.18 -5.14
C ALA A 611 36.08 11.07 -6.19
N ALA A 612 36.93 10.07 -5.95
CA ALA A 612 37.15 8.97 -6.89
C ALA A 612 35.89 8.08 -7.02
N VAL A 613 35.20 7.80 -5.92
CA VAL A 613 33.92 7.06 -5.95
C VAL A 613 32.86 7.85 -6.71
N ARG A 614 32.77 9.17 -6.48
CA ARG A 614 31.87 10.05 -7.25
C ARG A 614 32.19 9.98 -8.75
N ASP A 615 33.46 10.11 -9.13
CA ASP A 615 33.88 10.07 -10.53
C ASP A 615 33.57 8.69 -11.17
N GLN A 616 33.66 7.60 -10.41
CA GLN A 616 33.26 6.26 -10.86
C GLN A 616 31.75 6.19 -11.14
N LEU A 617 30.91 6.70 -10.24
CA LEU A 617 29.45 6.75 -10.42
C LEU A 617 29.05 7.61 -11.62
N GLU A 618 29.60 8.83 -11.75
CA GLU A 618 29.35 9.70 -12.91
C GLU A 618 29.83 9.04 -14.21
N GLY A 619 30.96 8.32 -14.17
CA GLY A 619 31.48 7.54 -15.30
C GLY A 619 30.59 6.34 -15.69
N MET A 620 29.76 5.85 -14.78
CA MET A 620 28.73 4.83 -15.05
C MET A 620 27.43 5.42 -15.61
N GLY A 621 27.29 6.74 -15.66
CA GLY A 621 26.14 7.44 -16.24
C GLY A 621 25.13 7.98 -15.23
N TYR A 622 25.39 7.85 -13.93
CA TYR A 622 24.47 8.33 -12.88
C TYR A 622 24.57 9.85 -12.69
N THR A 623 23.44 10.47 -12.32
CA THR A 623 23.43 11.83 -11.78
C THR A 623 23.79 11.77 -10.29
N VAL A 624 24.90 12.38 -9.90
CA VAL A 624 25.43 12.24 -8.53
C VAL A 624 25.27 13.52 -7.72
N GLY A 625 24.46 13.44 -6.67
CA GLY A 625 24.33 14.47 -5.63
C GLY A 625 25.18 14.16 -4.40
N ARG A 626 25.42 15.16 -3.55
CA ARG A 626 26.06 14.97 -2.24
C ARG A 626 25.41 15.84 -1.19
N LEU A 627 25.05 15.24 -0.06
CA LEU A 627 24.58 15.93 1.15
C LEU A 627 25.61 15.69 2.25
N SER A 628 26.21 16.78 2.75
CA SER A 628 27.34 16.67 3.67
C SER A 628 27.53 17.91 4.54
N GLY A 629 27.75 17.69 5.82
CA GLY A 629 28.22 18.71 6.75
C GLY A 629 29.59 18.36 7.37
N PRO A 630 30.18 19.28 8.16
CA PRO A 630 31.41 19.01 8.90
C PRO A 630 31.25 17.94 10.00
N THR A 631 30.03 17.69 10.48
CA THR A 631 29.70 16.59 11.38
C THR A 631 28.37 15.93 10.99
N ARG A 632 28.06 14.79 11.60
CA ARG A 632 26.77 14.10 11.45
C ARG A 632 25.56 14.99 11.74
N VAL A 633 25.71 15.97 12.63
CA VAL A 633 24.64 16.92 12.95
C VAL A 633 24.38 17.83 11.76
N GLU A 634 25.42 18.46 11.20
CA GLU A 634 25.25 19.32 10.04
C GLU A 634 24.87 18.55 8.78
N THR A 635 25.35 17.31 8.58
CA THR A 635 24.88 16.46 7.48
C THR A 635 23.35 16.26 7.56
N ALA A 636 22.80 16.06 8.76
CA ALA A 636 21.35 15.96 8.95
C ALA A 636 20.62 17.29 8.69
N ILE A 637 21.22 18.43 9.03
CA ILE A 637 20.64 19.76 8.69
C ILE A 637 20.60 19.97 7.17
N GLU A 638 21.66 19.62 6.45
CA GLU A 638 21.68 19.73 4.98
C GLU A 638 20.63 18.82 4.32
N ILE A 639 20.38 17.63 4.88
CA ILE A 639 19.30 16.75 4.44
C ILE A 639 17.94 17.42 4.69
N ALA A 640 17.70 17.92 5.90
CA ALA A 640 16.44 18.55 6.28
C ALA A 640 16.15 19.79 5.41
N GLN A 641 17.14 20.66 5.18
CA GLN A 641 16.99 21.85 4.34
C GLN A 641 16.85 21.51 2.86
N GLY A 642 17.61 20.53 2.36
CA GLY A 642 17.64 20.20 0.94
C GLY A 642 16.47 19.35 0.46
N ARG A 643 15.81 18.59 1.36
CA ARG A 643 14.78 17.61 1.00
C ARG A 643 13.48 17.70 1.81
N PHE A 644 13.46 18.43 2.93
CA PHE A 644 12.32 18.49 3.84
C PHE A 644 12.04 19.94 4.32
N ALA A 645 12.29 20.94 3.46
CA ALA A 645 12.16 22.35 3.83
C ALA A 645 10.73 22.74 4.25
N SER A 646 9.72 22.10 3.65
CA SER A 646 8.29 22.28 3.93
C SER A 646 7.77 21.42 5.09
N SER A 647 8.61 20.58 5.71
CA SER A 647 8.15 19.67 6.76
C SER A 647 7.80 20.41 8.04
N GLU A 648 6.59 20.19 8.55
CA GLU A 648 6.11 20.76 9.82
C GLU A 648 6.51 19.92 11.04
N ALA A 649 7.01 18.71 10.82
CA ALA A 649 7.47 17.81 11.87
C ALA A 649 8.93 17.38 11.65
N ALA A 650 9.63 17.05 12.73
CA ALA A 650 10.96 16.44 12.68
C ALA A 650 11.17 15.45 13.82
N ILE A 651 12.04 14.46 13.60
CA ILE A 651 12.52 13.56 14.64
C ILE A 651 13.81 14.10 15.24
N VAL A 652 14.00 14.00 16.56
CA VAL A 652 15.27 14.31 17.22
C VAL A 652 15.80 13.06 17.93
N ALA A 653 17.04 12.67 17.61
CA ALA A 653 17.73 11.55 18.23
C ALA A 653 19.16 11.93 18.66
N ARG A 654 19.78 11.05 19.44
CA ARG A 654 21.16 11.25 19.91
C ARG A 654 22.16 11.07 18.77
N ALA A 655 23.13 11.98 18.68
CA ALA A 655 24.17 11.97 17.66
C ALA A 655 25.38 11.09 18.03
N TYR A 656 25.83 11.13 19.30
CA TYR A 656 27.17 10.66 19.69
C TYR A 656 27.14 9.56 20.76
N PRO A 657 28.16 8.67 20.78
CA PRO A 657 28.23 7.59 21.76
C PRO A 657 28.47 8.11 23.17
N SER A 658 28.02 7.35 24.17
CA SER A 658 28.17 7.64 25.59
C SER A 658 28.75 6.44 26.33
N GLY A 659 29.51 6.68 27.40
CA GLY A 659 30.05 5.61 28.25
C GLY A 659 31.07 4.68 27.61
N GLY A 660 31.59 4.99 26.41
CA GLY A 660 32.51 4.14 25.65
C GLY A 660 31.82 3.05 24.81
N ASP A 661 30.48 3.02 24.79
CA ASP A 661 29.68 2.12 23.97
C ASP A 661 29.24 2.84 22.69
N MET A 662 29.78 2.39 21.55
CA MET A 662 29.50 2.97 20.23
C MET A 662 28.03 2.79 19.81
N THR A 663 27.37 1.72 20.27
CA THR A 663 26.00 1.38 19.88
C THR A 663 24.98 2.40 20.38
N THR A 664 25.30 3.06 21.50
CA THR A 664 24.44 4.09 22.09
C THR A 664 24.27 5.35 21.23
N ALA A 665 25.04 5.48 20.14
CA ALA A 665 24.92 6.57 19.18
C ALA A 665 23.84 6.32 18.12
N PHE A 666 23.42 5.07 17.89
CA PHE A 666 22.46 4.73 16.83
C PHE A 666 21.26 3.92 17.32
N ALA A 667 21.28 3.36 18.53
CA ALA A 667 20.26 2.42 19.01
C ALA A 667 18.81 2.90 18.82
N ASP A 668 18.50 4.12 19.26
CA ASP A 668 17.15 4.70 19.11
C ASP A 668 16.87 5.17 17.67
N SER A 669 17.91 5.42 16.88
CA SER A 669 17.82 5.86 15.49
C SER A 669 17.56 4.72 14.51
N LEU A 670 17.71 3.43 14.90
CA LEU A 670 17.34 2.30 14.04
C LEU A 670 15.83 2.32 13.78
N ALA A 671 15.02 2.23 14.85
CA ALA A 671 13.57 2.37 14.75
C ALA A 671 13.14 3.82 14.44
N GLY A 672 13.86 4.82 14.95
CA GLY A 672 13.59 6.23 14.64
C GLY A 672 13.76 6.59 13.17
N GLY A 673 14.77 6.02 12.49
CA GLY A 673 15.00 6.20 11.07
C GLY A 673 13.91 5.54 10.22
N ALA A 674 13.46 4.35 10.61
CA ALA A 674 12.31 3.68 10.00
C ALA A 674 11.02 4.51 10.14
N ALA A 675 10.77 5.09 11.33
CA ALA A 675 9.65 6.00 11.53
C ALA A 675 9.77 7.29 10.69
N GLY A 676 10.98 7.85 10.57
CA GLY A 676 11.24 9.01 9.72
C GLY A 676 11.00 8.73 8.25
N ALA A 677 11.40 7.55 7.78
CA ALA A 677 11.13 7.08 6.42
C ALA A 677 9.62 6.92 6.18
N ASN A 678 8.91 6.23 7.08
CA ASN A 678 7.48 5.97 6.98
C ASN A 678 6.64 7.25 7.01
N ALA A 679 7.01 8.21 7.87
CA ALA A 679 6.28 9.47 8.01
C ALA A 679 6.73 10.57 7.04
N GLY A 680 7.80 10.35 6.26
CA GLY A 680 8.34 11.36 5.34
C GLY A 680 8.91 12.60 6.04
N VAL A 681 9.46 12.46 7.25
CA VAL A 681 9.99 13.58 8.07
C VAL A 681 11.50 13.50 8.25
N PRO A 682 12.21 14.65 8.39
CA PRO A 682 13.64 14.65 8.62
C PRO A 682 13.99 14.17 10.03
N ILE A 683 15.14 13.49 10.15
CA ILE A 683 15.76 13.18 11.44
C ILE A 683 16.93 14.12 11.71
N LEU A 684 16.85 14.83 12.83
CA LEU A 684 17.85 15.75 13.34
C LEU A 684 18.59 15.11 14.51
N PHE A 685 19.85 15.49 14.72
CA PHE A 685 20.68 14.92 15.77
C PHE A 685 21.16 15.94 16.77
N THR A 686 21.31 15.50 18.02
CA THR A 686 21.79 16.33 19.11
C THR A 686 22.74 15.59 20.05
N ASP A 687 23.52 16.35 20.81
CA ASP A 687 24.23 15.84 21.98
C ASP A 687 23.26 15.37 23.07
N GLN A 688 23.71 14.45 23.93
CA GLN A 688 22.90 13.89 25.02
C GLN A 688 22.35 14.97 25.97
N ALA A 689 23.19 15.95 26.33
CA ALA A 689 22.93 16.86 27.44
C ALA A 689 22.56 18.29 27.04
N ALA A 690 22.70 18.65 25.75
CA ALA A 690 22.44 19.99 25.23
C ALA A 690 21.96 19.90 23.79
N LEU A 691 21.05 20.78 23.38
CA LEU A 691 20.63 20.85 21.99
C LEU A 691 21.83 21.33 21.16
N SER A 692 22.21 20.56 20.13
CA SER A 692 23.33 20.95 19.29
C SER A 692 23.04 22.30 18.60
N PRO A 693 23.99 23.25 18.56
CA PRO A 693 23.74 24.60 18.06
C PRO A 693 23.13 24.63 16.65
N SER A 694 23.64 23.81 15.72
CA SER A 694 23.15 23.75 14.35
C SER A 694 21.69 23.27 14.26
N THR A 695 21.29 22.33 15.12
CA THR A 695 19.89 21.86 15.24
C THR A 695 19.00 22.94 15.81
N ARG A 696 19.46 23.64 16.85
CA ARG A 696 18.75 24.77 17.42
C ARG A 696 18.53 25.88 16.39
N ASP A 697 19.59 26.26 15.68
CA ASP A 697 19.56 27.36 14.71
C ASP A 697 18.65 27.02 13.51
N TYR A 698 18.61 25.75 13.09
CA TYR A 698 17.66 25.30 12.06
C TYR A 698 16.21 25.43 12.54
N LEU A 699 15.91 24.94 13.75
CA LEU A 699 14.55 24.95 14.31
C LEU A 699 14.03 26.36 14.67
N ASP A 700 14.91 27.26 15.11
CA ASP A 700 14.57 28.66 15.45
C ASP A 700 14.56 29.58 14.20
N GLY A 701 15.04 29.09 13.06
CA GLY A 701 15.21 29.83 11.81
C GLY A 701 14.02 29.75 10.87
N ASP A 702 14.31 29.61 9.57
CA ASP A 702 13.30 29.58 8.49
C ASP A 702 12.67 28.17 8.28
N SER A 703 12.82 27.24 9.23
CA SER A 703 12.17 25.92 9.11
C SER A 703 10.68 26.01 9.41
N MET A 704 9.88 25.17 8.76
CA MET A 704 8.43 25.04 9.04
C MET A 704 8.12 24.14 10.25
N VAL A 705 9.15 23.58 10.90
CA VAL A 705 8.98 22.56 11.95
C VAL A 705 8.31 23.15 13.20
N ALA A 706 7.05 22.80 13.41
CA ALA A 706 6.27 23.15 14.59
C ALA A 706 6.19 22.00 15.61
N LYS A 707 6.51 20.77 15.19
CA LYS A 707 6.44 19.56 16.04
C LYS A 707 7.74 18.76 16.01
N VAL A 708 8.22 18.35 17.18
CA VAL A 708 9.40 17.50 17.32
C VAL A 708 9.08 16.22 18.09
N ILE A 709 9.51 15.09 17.53
CA ILE A 709 9.40 13.77 18.16
C ILE A 709 10.78 13.32 18.63
N ILE A 710 11.00 13.30 19.93
CA ILE A 710 12.25 12.80 20.53
C ILE A 710 12.20 11.27 20.57
N LYS A 711 13.20 10.62 19.97
CA LYS A 711 13.40 9.16 20.08
C LYS A 711 14.41 8.85 21.16
N GLY A 712 14.01 8.00 22.11
CA GLY A 712 14.83 7.55 23.21
C GLY A 712 14.59 8.32 24.52
N GLY A 713 14.92 7.66 25.63
CA GLY A 713 14.66 8.18 26.98
C GLY A 713 15.53 9.39 27.36
N THR A 714 15.35 9.90 28.58
CA THR A 714 16.14 11.04 29.09
C THR A 714 17.62 10.74 29.26
N HIS A 715 18.00 9.46 29.27
CA HIS A 715 19.38 9.08 29.15
C HIS A 715 19.91 9.35 27.74
N ALA A 716 19.13 9.08 26.68
CA ALA A 716 19.50 9.32 25.29
C ALA A 716 19.56 10.82 24.95
N VAL A 717 18.43 11.51 25.16
CA VAL A 717 18.23 12.95 24.93
C VAL A 717 17.63 13.54 26.20
N SER A 718 18.41 14.32 26.94
CA SER A 718 18.03 14.78 28.29
C SER A 718 16.77 15.64 28.33
N ALA A 719 16.15 15.71 29.51
CA ALA A 719 15.02 16.61 29.75
C ALA A 719 15.38 18.10 29.56
N ALA A 720 16.67 18.46 29.64
CA ALA A 720 17.11 19.82 29.35
C ALA A 720 16.98 20.16 27.86
N VAL A 721 17.29 19.21 26.97
CA VAL A 721 17.10 19.36 25.52
C VAL A 721 15.61 19.50 25.19
N GLU A 722 14.77 18.65 25.80
CA GLU A 722 13.31 18.73 25.64
C GLU A 722 12.75 20.10 26.08
N GLN A 723 13.19 20.60 27.23
CA GLN A 723 12.81 21.94 27.70
C GLN A 723 13.29 23.06 26.79
N GLU A 724 14.46 22.89 26.17
CA GLU A 724 14.99 23.85 25.20
C GLU A 724 14.14 23.89 23.93
N LEU A 725 13.73 22.73 23.41
CA LEU A 725 12.82 22.62 22.26
C LEU A 725 11.44 23.25 22.55
N VAL A 726 10.83 22.93 23.69
CA VAL A 726 9.57 23.57 24.13
C VAL A 726 9.74 25.09 24.27
N GLY A 727 10.92 25.54 24.71
CA GLY A 727 11.26 26.96 24.80
C GLY A 727 11.32 27.71 23.48
N LEU A 728 11.47 27.00 22.35
CA LEU A 728 11.37 27.55 20.99
C LEU A 728 9.92 27.66 20.50
N GLY A 729 8.93 27.22 21.30
CA GLY A 729 7.52 27.21 20.90
C GLY A 729 7.10 25.96 20.11
N ILE A 730 7.95 24.94 20.07
CA ILE A 730 7.73 23.68 19.36
C ILE A 730 6.92 22.72 20.24
N GLU A 731 5.94 22.04 19.65
CA GLU A 731 5.25 20.91 20.30
C GLU A 731 6.22 19.73 20.38
N VAL A 732 6.43 19.17 21.57
CA VAL A 732 7.38 18.06 21.77
C VAL A 732 6.68 16.81 22.26
N ILE A 733 6.84 15.73 21.51
CA ILE A 733 6.44 14.37 21.88
C ILE A 733 7.70 13.56 22.14
N ARG A 734 7.70 12.69 23.17
CA ARG A 734 8.79 11.76 23.43
C ARG A 734 8.30 10.33 23.31
N GLU A 735 8.93 9.59 22.41
CA GLU A 735 8.70 8.15 22.22
C GLU A 735 9.93 7.40 22.74
N ALA A 736 9.78 6.73 23.88
CA ALA A 736 10.91 6.17 24.60
C ALA A 736 10.51 5.02 25.52
N GLY A 737 11.32 3.95 25.49
CA GLY A 737 11.29 2.90 26.48
C GLY A 737 12.40 3.04 27.53
N ALA A 738 12.38 2.14 28.52
CA ALA A 738 13.45 2.03 29.52
C ALA A 738 14.76 1.48 28.93
N THR A 739 14.66 0.75 27.82
CA THR A 739 15.74 0.09 27.06
C THR A 739 15.56 0.37 25.57
N ARG A 740 16.58 0.11 24.75
CA ARG A 740 16.54 0.38 23.29
C ARG A 740 15.46 -0.43 22.57
N ASP A 741 15.26 -1.68 22.97
CA ASP A 741 14.20 -2.56 22.48
C ASP A 741 12.81 -2.06 22.89
N ALA A 742 12.67 -1.52 24.11
CA ALA A 742 11.44 -0.88 24.53
C ALA A 742 11.17 0.43 23.75
N THR A 743 12.19 1.22 23.42
CA THR A 743 12.01 2.38 22.52
C THR A 743 11.51 1.92 21.15
N ALA A 744 12.08 0.85 20.58
CA ALA A 744 11.64 0.32 19.29
C ALA A 744 10.16 -0.12 19.30
N VAL A 745 9.70 -0.76 20.39
CA VAL A 745 8.29 -1.11 20.59
C VAL A 745 7.40 0.13 20.70
N GLU A 746 7.83 1.17 21.43
CA GLU A 746 7.04 2.42 21.51
C GLU A 746 6.96 3.14 20.17
N VAL A 747 8.01 3.04 19.33
CA VAL A 747 7.96 3.53 17.94
C VAL A 747 6.93 2.76 17.12
N ALA A 748 6.85 1.43 17.24
CA ALA A 748 5.82 0.63 16.57
C ALA A 748 4.40 1.05 17.01
N ARG A 749 4.20 1.24 18.31
CA ARG A 749 2.89 1.63 18.87
C ARG A 749 2.43 3.01 18.46
N ILE A 750 3.34 3.98 18.51
CA ILE A 750 2.98 5.40 18.40
C ILE A 750 3.22 5.91 16.98
N ALA A 751 4.42 5.71 16.44
CA ALA A 751 4.77 6.27 15.13
C ALA A 751 4.20 5.46 13.96
N PHE A 752 4.05 4.15 14.12
CA PHE A 752 3.37 3.29 13.14
C PHE A 752 1.90 3.03 13.47
N GLY A 753 1.44 3.39 14.68
CA GLY A 753 0.04 3.25 15.07
C GLY A 753 -0.40 1.82 15.36
N TYR A 754 0.51 0.94 15.83
CA TYR A 754 0.22 -0.47 16.10
C TYR A 754 0.33 -0.81 17.60
N PRO A 755 -0.70 -0.49 18.42
CA PRO A 755 -0.74 -0.81 19.84
C PRO A 755 -0.40 -2.27 20.15
N ASP A 756 -0.94 -3.18 19.34
CA ASP A 756 -0.70 -4.62 19.35
C ASP A 756 -0.04 -5.05 18.03
N VAL A 757 0.68 -6.18 18.05
CA VAL A 757 1.46 -6.62 16.88
C VAL A 757 0.58 -7.10 15.71
N ASP A 758 -0.62 -7.58 16.00
CA ASP A 758 -1.59 -8.02 14.98
C ASP A 758 -2.18 -6.82 14.20
N ASP A 759 -2.03 -5.60 14.70
CA ASP A 759 -2.38 -4.37 13.97
C ASP A 759 -1.35 -4.08 12.86
N ALA A 760 -0.12 -4.61 13.00
CA ALA A 760 0.94 -4.41 12.02
C ALA A 760 0.83 -5.43 10.87
N PRO A 761 1.01 -5.00 9.60
CA PRO A 761 1.05 -5.92 8.46
C PRO A 761 2.30 -6.81 8.49
N GLY A 762 3.33 -6.41 9.24
CA GLY A 762 4.55 -7.18 9.45
C GLY A 762 5.54 -6.44 10.34
N VAL A 763 6.61 -7.12 10.75
CA VAL A 763 7.70 -6.54 11.56
C VAL A 763 9.06 -6.88 10.96
N ILE A 764 10.02 -5.97 11.10
CA ILE A 764 11.43 -6.22 10.76
C ILE A 764 12.20 -6.43 12.05
N LEU A 765 12.76 -7.61 12.26
CA LEU A 765 13.63 -7.92 13.39
C LEU A 765 15.09 -7.74 12.98
N VAL A 766 15.81 -6.88 13.69
CA VAL A 766 17.26 -6.67 13.52
C VAL A 766 17.98 -6.81 14.85
N ASP A 767 19.22 -7.30 14.87
CA ASP A 767 20.05 -7.21 16.07
C ASP A 767 20.29 -5.73 16.43
N GLY A 768 20.02 -5.36 17.68
CA GLY A 768 20.16 -3.98 18.16
C GLY A 768 21.40 -3.72 19.02
N PHE A 769 22.23 -4.72 19.29
CA PHE A 769 23.26 -4.70 20.34
C PHE A 769 24.68 -4.94 19.82
N ARG A 770 24.86 -5.43 18.59
CA ARG A 770 26.17 -5.52 17.95
C ARG A 770 26.72 -4.16 17.50
N GLU A 771 28.04 -4.04 17.42
CA GLU A 771 28.71 -2.80 16.97
C GLU A 771 28.43 -2.45 15.50
N ASP A 772 28.16 -3.45 14.66
CA ASP A 772 27.87 -3.36 13.23
C ASP A 772 26.36 -3.39 12.90
N SER A 773 25.48 -3.46 13.90
CA SER A 773 24.01 -3.53 13.73
C SER A 773 23.42 -2.43 12.84
N TRP A 774 24.05 -1.26 12.84
CA TRP A 774 23.64 -0.12 12.01
C TRP A 774 23.65 -0.45 10.51
N ALA A 775 24.48 -1.40 10.07
CA ALA A 775 24.60 -1.79 8.68
C ALA A 775 23.39 -2.60 8.18
N ALA A 776 22.65 -3.27 9.07
CA ALA A 776 21.36 -3.89 8.74
C ALA A 776 20.19 -2.96 9.09
N GLY A 777 20.24 -2.30 10.25
CA GLY A 777 19.10 -1.51 10.74
C GLY A 777 18.85 -0.20 9.99
N PHE A 778 19.87 0.44 9.39
CA PHE A 778 19.64 1.63 8.56
C PHE A 778 19.04 1.29 7.19
N PRO A 779 19.54 0.30 6.43
CA PRO A 779 18.89 -0.11 5.17
C PRO A 779 17.47 -0.66 5.34
N ALA A 780 17.11 -1.16 6.53
CA ALA A 780 15.75 -1.61 6.84
C ALA A 780 14.70 -0.49 6.74
N ALA A 781 15.09 0.78 6.84
CA ALA A 781 14.16 1.92 6.83
C ALA A 781 13.38 2.03 5.52
N ALA A 782 13.99 1.69 4.37
CA ALA A 782 13.29 1.65 3.09
C ALA A 782 12.14 0.62 3.12
N MET A 783 12.41 -0.60 3.59
CA MET A 783 11.38 -1.64 3.72
C MET A 783 10.30 -1.22 4.72
N ALA A 784 10.68 -0.61 5.84
CA ALA A 784 9.74 -0.13 6.83
C ALA A 784 8.74 0.88 6.24
N ALA A 785 9.22 1.84 5.42
CA ALA A 785 8.36 2.79 4.74
C ALA A 785 7.50 2.13 3.64
N GLN A 786 8.10 1.26 2.83
CA GLN A 786 7.41 0.63 1.69
C GLN A 786 6.37 -0.40 2.11
N ARG A 787 6.55 -1.07 3.26
CA ARG A 787 5.68 -2.14 3.74
C ARG A 787 4.86 -1.74 4.97
N GLY A 788 5.20 -0.63 5.61
CA GLY A 788 4.62 -0.23 6.91
C GLY A 788 5.08 -1.13 8.06
N PHE A 789 6.25 -1.78 7.94
CA PHE A 789 6.74 -2.74 8.94
C PHE A 789 7.65 -2.03 9.96
N PRO A 790 7.28 -1.90 11.24
CA PRO A 790 8.16 -1.33 12.25
C PRO A 790 9.41 -2.20 12.46
N VAL A 791 10.52 -1.54 12.82
CA VAL A 791 11.76 -2.20 13.21
C VAL A 791 11.73 -2.52 14.70
N LEU A 792 11.85 -3.81 15.04
CA LEU A 792 12.01 -4.33 16.40
C LEU A 792 13.44 -4.86 16.60
N LEU A 793 13.89 -4.93 17.86
CA LEU A 793 15.28 -5.27 18.17
C LEU A 793 15.42 -6.65 18.81
N ALA A 794 16.31 -7.47 18.25
CA ALA A 794 16.84 -8.70 18.86
C ALA A 794 18.16 -8.42 19.61
N ASP A 795 18.61 -9.38 20.42
CA ASP A 795 19.91 -9.37 21.12
C ASP A 795 20.58 -10.75 20.98
N GLY A 796 21.48 -10.88 19.99
CA GLY A 796 22.09 -12.16 19.63
C GLY A 796 21.03 -13.23 19.33
N GLY A 797 21.17 -14.40 19.97
CA GLY A 797 20.23 -15.53 19.82
C GLY A 797 18.88 -15.39 20.52
N GLY A 798 18.57 -14.25 21.13
CA GLY A 798 17.35 -14.06 21.92
C GLY A 798 16.53 -12.81 21.57
N LEU A 799 15.30 -12.80 22.07
CA LEU A 799 14.43 -11.61 22.06
C LEU A 799 14.54 -10.87 23.41
N PRO A 800 14.86 -9.57 23.41
CA PRO A 800 14.73 -8.72 24.58
C PRO A 800 13.30 -8.71 25.12
N ALA A 801 13.16 -8.48 26.42
CA ALA A 801 11.88 -8.61 27.12
C ALA A 801 10.76 -7.76 26.49
N ALA A 802 11.03 -6.50 26.10
CA ALA A 802 10.00 -5.66 25.52
C ALA A 802 9.55 -6.13 24.14
N THR A 803 10.51 -6.57 23.29
CA THR A 803 10.20 -7.15 21.98
C THR A 803 9.42 -8.45 22.12
N GLN A 804 9.83 -9.33 23.04
CA GLN A 804 9.11 -10.57 23.32
C GLN A 804 7.68 -10.30 23.81
N GLU A 805 7.50 -9.36 24.74
CA GLU A 805 6.18 -8.98 25.27
C GLU A 805 5.26 -8.39 24.19
N TYR A 806 5.80 -7.56 23.29
CA TYR A 806 5.03 -6.99 22.18
C TYR A 806 4.63 -8.07 21.16
N LEU A 807 5.57 -8.91 20.71
CA LEU A 807 5.26 -10.02 19.79
C LEU A 807 4.26 -11.02 20.40
N ALA A 808 4.27 -11.22 21.71
CA ALA A 808 3.33 -12.08 22.43
C ALA A 808 1.89 -11.52 22.51
N THR A 809 1.64 -10.29 22.03
CA THR A 809 0.28 -9.77 21.85
C THR A 809 -0.45 -10.43 20.67
N SER A 810 0.28 -11.13 19.80
CA SER A 810 -0.31 -11.80 18.64
C SER A 810 -1.29 -12.90 19.02
N ALA A 811 -2.34 -13.05 18.21
CA ALA A 811 -3.24 -14.20 18.22
C ALA A 811 -2.57 -15.49 17.71
N GLY A 812 -1.35 -15.41 17.16
CA GLY A 812 -0.58 -16.57 16.72
C GLY A 812 -1.14 -17.23 15.45
N THR A 813 -1.68 -16.41 14.54
CA THR A 813 -2.32 -16.88 13.30
C THR A 813 -1.37 -16.95 12.10
N GLY A 814 -0.16 -16.38 12.21
CA GLY A 814 0.76 -16.17 11.10
C GLY A 814 0.38 -15.01 10.17
N ALA A 815 -0.58 -14.17 10.56
CA ALA A 815 -1.04 -13.06 9.72
C ALA A 815 -0.03 -11.91 9.63
N THR A 816 0.68 -11.62 10.73
CA THR A 816 1.73 -10.58 10.75
C THR A 816 3.02 -11.12 10.15
N ALA A 817 3.50 -10.51 9.08
CA ALA A 817 4.73 -10.92 8.43
C ALA A 817 5.96 -10.77 9.35
N LEU A 818 6.97 -11.62 9.17
CA LEU A 818 8.26 -11.49 9.85
C LEU A 818 9.40 -11.36 8.83
N VAL A 819 10.13 -10.25 8.91
CA VAL A 819 11.39 -10.09 8.20
C VAL A 819 12.55 -10.13 9.19
N CYS A 820 13.42 -11.11 9.06
CA CYS A 820 14.68 -11.17 9.79
C CYS A 820 15.79 -10.51 9.00
N GLY A 821 16.30 -9.39 9.49
CA GLY A 821 17.40 -8.66 8.86
C GLY A 821 18.74 -9.38 9.02
N PRO A 822 19.73 -9.06 8.16
CA PRO A 822 21.08 -9.62 8.25
C PRO A 822 21.69 -9.44 9.65
N PHE A 823 22.57 -10.36 10.03
CA PHE A 823 23.21 -10.47 11.35
C PHE A 823 22.29 -10.87 12.52
N THR A 824 20.97 -10.98 12.32
CA THR A 824 20.06 -11.52 13.33
C THR A 824 20.24 -13.03 13.42
N GLU A 825 20.50 -13.56 14.62
CA GLU A 825 20.69 -15.00 14.78
C GLU A 825 19.38 -15.78 14.57
N ALA A 826 19.49 -16.94 13.91
CA ALA A 826 18.34 -17.80 13.60
C ALA A 826 17.49 -18.14 14.84
N ALA A 827 18.10 -18.27 16.02
CA ALA A 827 17.38 -18.55 17.27
C ALA A 827 16.44 -17.40 17.70
N ALA A 828 16.82 -16.13 17.47
CA ALA A 828 15.95 -14.99 17.75
C ALA A 828 14.80 -14.90 16.74
N CYS A 829 15.11 -15.14 15.46
CA CYS A 829 14.11 -15.24 14.40
C CYS A 829 13.07 -16.32 14.68
N ASP A 830 13.54 -17.52 15.03
CA ASP A 830 12.71 -18.65 15.42
C ASP A 830 11.80 -18.33 16.61
N ALA A 831 12.32 -17.60 17.60
CA ALA A 831 11.54 -17.18 18.75
C ALA A 831 10.44 -16.18 18.36
N ALA A 832 10.73 -15.24 17.46
CA ALA A 832 9.73 -14.30 16.94
C ALA A 832 8.67 -14.99 16.08
N ALA A 833 9.10 -15.85 15.14
CA ALA A 833 8.22 -16.64 14.29
C ALA A 833 7.24 -17.48 15.11
N GLY A 834 7.73 -18.13 16.17
CA GLY A 834 6.90 -18.90 17.09
C GLY A 834 5.85 -18.09 17.85
N LEU A 835 6.15 -16.83 18.20
CA LEU A 835 5.18 -15.93 18.85
C LEU A 835 4.10 -15.44 17.86
N LEU A 836 4.48 -15.19 16.61
CA LEU A 836 3.56 -14.75 15.56
C LEU A 836 2.72 -15.89 14.96
N GLY A 837 3.04 -17.15 15.29
CA GLY A 837 2.30 -18.32 14.80
C GLY A 837 2.74 -18.81 13.42
N HIS A 838 3.92 -18.39 12.95
CA HIS A 838 4.52 -18.92 11.73
C HIS A 838 4.91 -20.38 11.93
N ARG A 839 4.44 -21.25 11.03
CA ARG A 839 4.78 -22.68 11.06
C ARG A 839 6.16 -22.87 10.42
N ARG A 840 7.15 -23.27 11.23
CA ARG A 840 8.49 -23.63 10.75
C ARG A 840 8.42 -24.60 9.56
N ALA A 841 9.16 -24.31 8.50
CA ALA A 841 9.38 -25.26 7.41
C ALA A 841 10.08 -26.52 7.94
N GLU A 842 9.57 -27.71 7.59
CA GLU A 842 10.18 -28.98 7.97
C GLU A 842 11.52 -29.18 7.24
N ALA A 843 12.54 -29.68 7.94
CA ALA A 843 13.84 -29.98 7.35
C ALA A 843 13.84 -31.40 6.79
N ALA A 844 14.37 -31.59 5.57
CA ALA A 844 14.49 -32.91 4.96
C ALA A 844 15.79 -33.61 5.40
N TYR A 845 15.72 -34.92 5.62
CA TYR A 845 16.83 -35.77 6.02
C TYR A 845 16.91 -36.98 5.11
N ARG A 846 18.15 -37.37 4.76
CA ARG A 846 18.45 -38.66 4.16
C ARG A 846 18.98 -39.60 5.24
N VAL A 847 18.34 -40.73 5.41
CA VAL A 847 18.75 -41.78 6.33
C VAL A 847 19.25 -42.98 5.54
N THR A 848 20.50 -43.32 5.73
CA THR A 848 21.15 -44.45 5.08
C THR A 848 21.40 -45.55 6.09
N ILE A 849 20.89 -46.75 5.83
CA ILE A 849 21.01 -47.90 6.73
C ILE A 849 21.86 -48.96 6.03
N ALA A 850 22.95 -49.37 6.65
CA ALA A 850 23.84 -50.41 6.16
C ALA A 850 23.85 -51.62 7.10
N ASN A 851 23.58 -52.80 6.55
CA ASN A 851 23.70 -54.09 7.22
C ASN A 851 25.17 -54.52 7.28
N LEU A 852 25.70 -54.63 8.49
CA LEU A 852 27.09 -55.02 8.74
C LEU A 852 27.22 -56.50 9.13
N THR A 853 26.13 -57.25 9.14
CA THR A 853 26.17 -58.66 9.50
C THR A 853 26.48 -59.53 8.27
N GLY A 854 27.28 -60.59 8.45
CA GLY A 854 27.46 -61.60 7.40
C GLY A 854 26.35 -62.65 7.36
N GLY A 855 25.53 -62.72 8.41
CA GLY A 855 24.59 -63.82 8.65
C GLY A 855 23.11 -63.44 8.81
N GLN A 856 22.78 -62.17 9.00
CA GLN A 856 21.41 -61.72 9.27
C GLN A 856 20.91 -60.81 8.14
N PRO A 857 19.87 -61.21 7.39
CA PRO A 857 19.10 -60.23 6.63
C PRO A 857 18.20 -59.42 7.57
N PHE A 858 17.79 -58.22 7.17
CA PHE A 858 16.84 -57.39 7.93
C PHE A 858 15.50 -57.31 7.23
N SER A 859 14.42 -57.27 8.00
CA SER A 859 13.08 -56.99 7.48
C SER A 859 12.96 -55.52 7.06
N PRO A 860 11.87 -55.11 6.40
CA PRO A 860 11.59 -53.70 6.15
C PRO A 860 11.69 -52.86 7.44
N PRO A 861 12.61 -51.88 7.53
CA PRO A 861 12.67 -51.02 8.71
C PRO A 861 11.52 -50.02 8.74
N VAL A 862 11.08 -49.65 9.95
CA VAL A 862 10.22 -48.49 10.20
C VAL A 862 11.06 -47.42 10.89
N ALA A 863 11.10 -46.23 10.31
CA ALA A 863 11.80 -45.08 10.83
C ALA A 863 10.84 -43.89 11.01
N ALA A 864 11.07 -43.07 12.02
CA ALA A 864 10.26 -41.87 12.28
C ALA A 864 11.07 -40.72 12.87
N SER A 865 10.68 -39.51 12.51
CA SER A 865 11.05 -38.27 13.21
C SER A 865 9.92 -37.86 14.14
N HIS A 866 10.23 -37.55 15.40
CA HIS A 866 9.21 -37.26 16.41
C HIS A 866 9.77 -36.48 17.59
N GLN A 867 8.88 -35.96 18.43
CA GLN A 867 9.26 -35.25 19.65
C GLN A 867 10.03 -36.16 20.64
N PRO A 868 10.99 -35.63 21.44
CA PRO A 868 11.82 -36.40 22.38
C PRO A 868 11.10 -37.22 23.46
N GLY A 869 9.78 -37.02 23.65
CA GLY A 869 8.97 -37.73 24.64
C GLY A 869 8.30 -39.01 24.13
N LEU A 870 8.32 -39.26 22.83
CA LEU A 870 7.80 -40.48 22.21
C LEU A 870 8.95 -41.49 22.03
N HIS A 871 8.66 -42.78 22.23
CA HIS A 871 9.62 -43.87 22.09
C HIS A 871 9.04 -44.94 21.16
N VAL A 872 9.81 -45.41 20.16
CA VAL A 872 9.44 -46.53 19.29
C VAL A 872 9.65 -47.86 20.01
N PHE A 873 10.70 -47.93 20.84
CA PHE A 873 10.95 -49.02 21.78
C PHE A 873 11.80 -48.51 22.94
N GLN A 874 11.79 -49.17 24.10
CA GLN A 874 12.64 -48.75 25.22
C GLN A 874 13.27 -49.96 25.91
N VAL A 875 14.61 -49.99 25.95
CA VAL A 875 15.35 -51.07 26.63
C VAL A 875 14.94 -51.11 28.10
N GLY A 876 14.58 -52.29 28.60
CA GLY A 876 14.06 -52.51 29.95
C GLY A 876 12.55 -52.33 30.11
N ALA A 877 11.82 -51.96 29.04
CA ALA A 877 10.36 -52.05 28.98
C ALA A 877 9.92 -53.35 28.27
N VAL A 878 8.66 -53.76 28.46
CA VAL A 878 8.06 -54.85 27.66
C VAL A 878 7.79 -54.32 26.25
N ALA A 879 7.97 -55.16 25.23
CA ALA A 879 7.67 -54.80 23.85
C ALA A 879 6.21 -54.37 23.68
N SER A 880 5.96 -53.45 22.74
CA SER A 880 4.60 -53.11 22.34
C SER A 880 4.10 -54.15 21.32
N PRO A 881 2.78 -54.33 21.15
CA PRO A 881 2.25 -55.23 20.12
C PRO A 881 2.74 -54.90 18.70
N GLN A 882 3.09 -53.64 18.44
CA GLN A 882 3.65 -53.19 17.17
C GLN A 882 5.12 -53.56 17.02
N LEU A 883 5.89 -53.54 18.12
CA LEU A 883 7.28 -53.97 18.12
C LEU A 883 7.39 -55.50 18.09
N GLU A 884 6.51 -56.22 18.80
CA GLU A 884 6.33 -57.68 18.69
C GLU A 884 6.14 -58.10 17.23
N ALA A 885 5.19 -57.47 16.52
CA ALA A 885 4.97 -57.74 15.11
C ALA A 885 6.20 -57.48 14.22
N ILE A 886 7.10 -56.58 14.61
CA ILE A 886 8.38 -56.37 13.91
C ILE A 886 9.36 -57.48 14.29
N ALA A 887 9.54 -57.78 15.56
CA ALA A 887 10.54 -58.71 16.07
C ALA A 887 10.24 -60.18 15.73
N GLU A 888 8.96 -60.56 15.66
CA GLU A 888 8.51 -61.93 15.39
C GLU A 888 8.30 -62.19 13.90
N ASP A 889 7.56 -61.31 13.22
CA ASP A 889 7.10 -61.54 11.84
C ASP A 889 7.76 -60.61 10.80
N GLY A 890 8.60 -59.67 11.24
CA GLY A 890 9.17 -58.66 10.36
C GLY A 890 8.12 -57.74 9.74
N MET A 891 6.99 -57.50 10.41
CA MET A 891 5.84 -56.74 9.91
C MET A 891 5.89 -55.26 10.36
N PRO A 892 6.31 -54.32 9.50
CA PRO A 892 6.42 -52.89 9.85
C PRO A 892 5.08 -52.15 9.95
N ALA A 893 4.04 -52.64 9.25
CA ALA A 893 2.83 -51.87 8.97
C ALA A 893 2.06 -51.42 10.23
N PRO A 894 1.90 -52.24 11.28
CA PRO A 894 1.23 -51.82 12.51
C PRO A 894 1.94 -50.65 13.21
N MET A 895 3.28 -50.67 13.27
CA MET A 895 4.07 -49.60 13.86
C MET A 895 4.00 -48.32 13.03
N ALA A 896 4.21 -48.44 11.71
CA ALA A 896 4.17 -47.29 10.81
C ALA A 896 2.82 -46.57 10.87
N LYS A 897 1.72 -47.31 10.94
CA LYS A 897 0.38 -46.75 11.11
C LYS A 897 0.23 -46.03 12.45
N LEU A 898 0.66 -46.64 13.56
CA LEU A 898 0.56 -46.04 14.89
C LEU A 898 1.32 -44.70 14.95
N LEU A 899 2.52 -44.66 14.37
CA LEU A 899 3.34 -43.46 14.33
C LEU A 899 2.71 -42.38 13.43
N ALA A 900 2.21 -42.74 12.25
CA ALA A 900 1.59 -41.81 11.32
C ALA A 900 0.27 -41.18 11.84
N GLU A 901 -0.39 -41.81 12.82
CA GLU A 901 -1.62 -41.31 13.44
C GLU A 901 -1.35 -40.42 14.69
N SER A 902 -0.08 -40.16 15.04
CA SER A 902 0.31 -39.40 16.24
C SER A 902 0.71 -37.95 15.93
N ASP A 903 0.11 -36.98 16.64
CA ASP A 903 0.46 -35.56 16.50
C ASP A 903 1.90 -35.21 16.96
N GLN A 904 2.55 -36.12 17.69
CA GLN A 904 3.94 -36.00 18.16
C GLN A 904 4.97 -36.47 17.12
N VAL A 905 4.53 -37.06 16.02
CA VAL A 905 5.37 -37.56 14.92
C VAL A 905 5.30 -36.56 13.78
N THR A 906 6.45 -36.26 13.17
CA THR A 906 6.52 -35.38 12.01
C THR A 906 6.43 -36.18 10.72
N ASP A 907 7.25 -37.24 10.58
CA ASP A 907 7.23 -38.09 9.40
C ASP A 907 7.57 -39.56 9.72
N VAL A 908 7.11 -40.47 8.87
CA VAL A 908 7.29 -41.93 8.99
C VAL A 908 7.67 -42.53 7.65
N ALA A 909 8.75 -43.32 7.63
CA ALA A 909 9.23 -44.01 6.44
C ALA A 909 9.34 -45.51 6.70
N VAL A 910 8.98 -46.31 5.69
CA VAL A 910 9.16 -47.76 5.70
C VAL A 910 10.10 -48.15 4.57
N GLY A 911 11.18 -48.85 4.92
CA GLY A 911 12.20 -49.28 3.97
C GLY A 911 11.93 -50.61 3.30
N MET A 912 12.85 -51.01 2.43
CA MET A 912 12.89 -52.36 1.88
C MET A 912 13.74 -53.28 2.78
N PRO A 913 13.57 -54.61 2.70
CA PRO A 913 14.46 -55.56 3.36
C PRO A 913 15.93 -55.38 2.95
N LEU A 914 16.85 -55.66 3.87
CA LEU A 914 18.30 -55.62 3.62
C LEU A 914 18.87 -57.03 3.61
N THR A 915 19.80 -57.30 2.69
CA THR A 915 20.57 -58.55 2.65
C THR A 915 21.82 -58.46 3.52
N PRO A 916 22.45 -59.58 3.89
CA PRO A 916 23.72 -59.56 4.63
C PRO A 916 24.85 -58.89 3.84
N MET A 917 25.87 -58.43 4.56
CA MET A 917 27.03 -57.71 4.03
C MET A 917 27.68 -58.45 2.84
N GLY A 918 27.84 -57.74 1.72
CA GLY A 918 28.45 -58.27 0.51
C GLY A 918 27.56 -59.24 -0.28
N ILE A 919 26.28 -59.36 0.08
CA ILE A 919 25.28 -60.16 -0.62
C ILE A 919 24.22 -59.21 -1.19
N THR A 920 23.89 -59.37 -2.46
CA THR A 920 22.73 -58.71 -3.11
C THR A 920 21.83 -59.80 -3.67
N ARG A 921 20.52 -59.76 -3.40
CA ARG A 921 19.53 -60.72 -3.92
C ARG A 921 18.37 -60.00 -4.58
N GLY A 922 18.29 -60.12 -5.91
CA GLY A 922 17.27 -59.41 -6.69
C GLY A 922 17.45 -57.90 -6.55
N MET A 923 16.44 -57.23 -5.98
CA MET A 923 16.44 -55.78 -5.70
C MET A 923 16.90 -55.42 -4.28
N PHE A 924 17.19 -56.41 -3.43
CA PHE A 924 17.64 -56.19 -2.06
C PHE A 924 19.16 -56.16 -1.98
N SER A 925 19.69 -55.18 -1.27
CA SER A 925 21.11 -54.93 -1.04
C SER A 925 21.42 -54.84 0.46
N GLU A 926 22.70 -54.85 0.80
CA GLU A 926 23.18 -54.64 2.16
C GLU A 926 22.96 -53.21 2.68
N GLN A 927 22.44 -52.31 1.85
CA GLN A 927 22.21 -50.91 2.20
C GLN A 927 20.93 -50.39 1.55
N ILE A 928 20.20 -49.53 2.26
CA ILE A 928 19.06 -48.77 1.74
C ILE A 928 19.16 -47.29 2.13
N MET A 929 18.39 -46.46 1.44
CA MET A 929 18.20 -45.05 1.77
C MET A 929 16.72 -44.77 1.97
N LEU A 930 16.42 -43.96 2.97
CA LEU A 930 15.11 -43.40 3.31
C LEU A 930 15.22 -41.88 3.32
N GLU A 931 14.11 -41.20 3.01
CA GLU A 931 13.98 -39.76 3.20
C GLU A 931 12.85 -39.50 4.19
N LEU A 932 13.05 -38.53 5.09
CA LEU A 932 12.13 -38.14 6.14
C LEU A 932 12.20 -36.62 6.32
N THR A 933 11.08 -35.98 6.68
CA THR A 933 11.10 -34.60 7.19
C THR A 933 11.08 -34.57 8.71
N ALA A 934 11.60 -33.50 9.32
CA ALA A 934 11.53 -33.32 10.78
C ALA A 934 11.34 -31.84 11.14
N ARG A 935 10.62 -31.58 12.24
CA ARG A 935 10.52 -30.25 12.85
C ARG A 935 11.79 -30.00 13.67
N PRO A 936 12.24 -28.75 13.85
CA PRO A 936 13.41 -28.51 14.68
C PRO A 936 13.16 -28.92 16.14
N GLY A 937 14.13 -29.67 16.70
CA GLY A 937 14.03 -30.28 18.03
C GLY A 937 13.47 -31.71 18.04
N ASP A 938 12.97 -32.22 16.91
CA ASP A 938 12.62 -33.63 16.78
C ASP A 938 13.86 -34.53 16.87
N VAL A 939 13.63 -35.76 17.31
CA VAL A 939 14.59 -36.86 17.37
C VAL A 939 14.19 -37.96 16.39
N PHE A 940 15.12 -38.87 16.13
CA PHE A 940 14.96 -39.96 15.18
C PHE A 940 14.93 -41.32 15.89
N SER A 941 14.03 -42.19 15.43
CA SER A 941 13.95 -43.59 15.86
C SER A 941 13.79 -44.53 14.67
N ILE A 942 14.28 -45.76 14.80
CA ILE A 942 14.16 -46.82 13.80
C ILE A 942 14.10 -48.19 14.47
N ALA A 943 13.30 -49.11 13.91
CA ALA A 943 13.29 -50.52 14.30
C ALA A 943 13.17 -51.44 13.07
N THR A 944 13.87 -52.58 13.08
CA THR A 944 13.76 -53.65 12.07
C THR A 944 14.17 -55.01 12.65
N MET A 945 13.59 -56.10 12.12
CA MET A 945 13.86 -57.47 12.54
C MET A 945 15.24 -57.95 12.10
N LEU A 946 15.88 -58.75 12.93
CA LEU A 946 16.95 -59.66 12.55
C LEU A 946 16.31 -60.97 12.05
N ILE A 947 16.21 -61.16 10.74
CA ILE A 947 15.33 -62.18 10.13
C ILE A 947 15.67 -63.62 10.53
N CYS A 948 16.96 -63.95 10.72
CA CYS A 948 17.37 -65.28 11.19
C CYS A 948 17.42 -65.33 12.72
N THR A 949 16.39 -64.78 13.33
CA THR A 949 16.01 -64.87 14.75
C THR A 949 14.48 -64.96 14.80
N ASN A 950 13.91 -65.44 15.89
CA ASN A 950 12.46 -65.49 16.05
C ASN A 950 11.91 -64.31 16.86
N ASP A 951 12.76 -63.57 17.57
CA ASP A 951 12.34 -62.43 18.40
C ASP A 951 13.38 -61.31 18.52
N GLY A 952 14.28 -61.26 17.54
CA GLY A 952 15.38 -60.31 17.50
C GLY A 952 15.10 -59.14 16.58
N PHE A 953 15.45 -57.95 17.03
CA PHE A 953 15.38 -56.73 16.23
C PHE A 953 16.62 -55.85 16.46
N LEU A 954 16.82 -54.84 15.63
CA LEU A 954 17.78 -53.76 15.87
C LEU A 954 17.05 -52.43 15.82
N GLY A 955 17.58 -51.41 16.48
CA GLY A 955 16.98 -50.08 16.39
C GLY A 955 17.75 -48.96 17.07
N LEU A 956 17.34 -47.73 16.76
CA LEU A 956 17.68 -46.52 17.51
C LEU A 956 16.39 -45.94 18.07
N ASP A 957 16.45 -45.38 19.27
CA ASP A 957 15.29 -44.76 19.91
C ASP A 957 15.66 -43.37 20.44
N GLY A 958 15.09 -42.35 19.82
CA GLY A 958 15.20 -40.95 20.24
C GLY A 958 16.59 -40.33 20.08
N VAL A 959 17.32 -40.64 18.99
CA VAL A 959 18.63 -40.01 18.73
C VAL A 959 18.48 -38.61 18.14
N THR A 960 19.37 -37.69 18.54
CA THR A 960 19.34 -36.31 18.03
C THR A 960 19.68 -36.24 16.54
N LEU A 961 18.86 -35.54 15.76
CA LEU A 961 19.11 -35.24 14.36
C LEU A 961 20.23 -34.19 14.21
N PRO A 962 21.10 -34.26 13.18
CA PRO A 962 22.13 -33.26 12.98
C PRO A 962 21.55 -31.93 12.48
N ASP A 963 22.03 -30.82 13.05
CA ASP A 963 21.64 -29.47 12.60
C ASP A 963 22.31 -29.09 11.26
N SER A 964 23.39 -29.74 10.86
CA SER A 964 23.98 -29.62 9.51
C SER A 964 24.90 -30.82 9.23
N GLY A 965 25.15 -31.12 7.96
CA GLY A 965 25.99 -32.26 7.57
C GLY A 965 25.38 -33.60 7.96
N SER A 966 26.20 -34.53 8.49
CA SER A 966 25.76 -35.90 8.78
C SER A 966 26.21 -36.42 10.15
N ALA A 967 25.37 -37.22 10.79
CA ALA A 967 25.67 -38.01 11.99
C ALA A 967 25.68 -39.51 11.68
N THR A 968 26.53 -40.28 12.36
CA THR A 968 26.66 -41.74 12.17
C THR A 968 26.46 -42.46 13.49
N PHE A 969 25.63 -43.50 13.47
CA PHE A 969 25.25 -44.30 14.63
C PHE A 969 25.53 -45.78 14.38
N ASP A 970 26.25 -46.41 15.30
CA ASP A 970 26.43 -47.85 15.34
C ASP A 970 25.27 -48.49 16.10
N VAL A 971 24.59 -49.46 15.48
CA VAL A 971 23.36 -50.07 16.01
C VAL A 971 23.62 -51.51 16.45
N VAL A 972 23.05 -51.91 17.58
CA VAL A 972 23.16 -53.26 18.15
C VAL A 972 21.83 -54.01 18.04
N GLY A 973 21.88 -55.33 18.22
CA GLY A 973 20.70 -56.19 18.26
C GLY A 973 20.08 -56.23 19.66
N TYR A 974 18.76 -56.26 19.71
CA TYR A 974 17.91 -56.41 20.87
C TYR A 974 17.01 -57.63 20.70
N ASP A 975 16.62 -58.19 21.83
CA ASP A 975 15.67 -59.26 22.01
C ASP A 975 14.40 -58.63 22.59
N ALA A 976 13.26 -58.84 21.95
CA ALA A 976 11.99 -58.23 22.37
C ALA A 976 11.44 -58.87 23.66
N GLY A 977 11.85 -60.10 23.96
CA GLY A 977 11.49 -60.85 25.16
C GLY A 977 10.10 -61.50 25.10
N THR A 978 9.53 -61.60 23.90
CA THR A 978 8.20 -62.13 23.61
C THR A 978 8.22 -63.60 23.18
N GLU A 979 9.33 -64.12 22.66
CA GLU A 979 9.50 -65.56 22.38
C GLU A 979 10.81 -66.19 22.90
N ASP A 980 10.78 -67.50 23.12
CA ASP A 980 11.97 -68.28 23.47
C ASP A 980 12.92 -68.37 22.26
N ASN A 981 14.18 -67.98 22.43
CA ASN A 981 15.23 -68.07 21.40
C ASN A 981 15.65 -69.52 21.10
N THR A 982 14.83 -70.26 20.34
CA THR A 982 15.05 -71.69 20.07
C THR A 982 16.02 -71.97 18.93
N GLU A 983 16.21 -71.01 18.00
CA GLU A 983 16.99 -71.15 16.77
C GLU A 983 16.56 -72.32 15.86
N LEU A 984 15.34 -72.85 16.06
CA LEU A 984 14.78 -73.90 15.22
C LEU A 984 14.14 -73.29 13.97
N SER A 985 14.44 -73.87 12.83
CA SER A 985 13.95 -73.39 11.53
C SER A 985 12.42 -73.35 11.41
N GLU A 986 11.69 -74.14 12.22
CA GLU A 986 10.22 -74.13 12.29
C GLU A 986 9.62 -72.97 13.08
N HIS A 987 10.43 -72.22 13.84
CA HIS A 987 10.03 -71.02 14.60
C HIS A 987 10.56 -69.73 13.97
N LEU A 988 11.24 -69.80 12.82
CA LEU A 988 11.80 -68.64 12.13
C LEU A 988 10.95 -68.29 10.92
N VAL A 989 10.91 -67.01 10.57
CA VAL A 989 10.26 -66.55 9.34
C VAL A 989 10.97 -67.08 8.09
N ASP A 990 10.20 -67.49 7.08
CA ASP A 990 10.68 -68.04 5.79
C ASP A 990 11.78 -67.20 5.10
N PRO A 991 11.77 -65.85 5.17
CA PRO A 991 12.84 -65.03 4.62
C PRO A 991 14.25 -65.36 5.15
N CYS A 992 14.42 -66.06 6.28
CA CYS A 992 15.74 -66.52 6.71
C CYS A 992 16.35 -67.51 5.70
N SER A 993 15.57 -68.45 5.15
CA SER A 993 16.03 -69.34 4.07
C SER A 993 16.18 -68.62 2.73
N GLY A 994 15.29 -67.66 2.45
CA GLY A 994 15.21 -66.95 1.17
C GLY A 994 16.21 -65.80 0.99
N LEU A 995 16.57 -65.09 2.06
CA LEU A 995 17.48 -63.94 2.08
C LEU A 995 18.74 -64.17 2.91
N GLY A 996 18.74 -65.17 3.80
CA GLY A 996 19.87 -65.50 4.66
C GLY A 996 21.03 -66.21 3.95
N PRO A 997 22.14 -66.43 4.65
CA PRO A 997 23.42 -66.88 4.09
C PRO A 997 23.34 -68.28 3.46
N VAL A 998 22.53 -69.17 4.04
CA VAL A 998 22.29 -70.53 3.57
C VAL A 998 20.81 -70.91 3.72
N PRO A 999 20.26 -71.79 2.87
CA PRO A 999 18.92 -72.35 3.08
C PRO A 999 18.88 -73.26 4.31
N LEU A 1000 17.81 -73.19 5.12
CA LEU A 1000 17.63 -74.04 6.29
C LEU A 1000 16.87 -75.35 5.97
N PRO A 1001 17.01 -76.41 6.80
CA PRO A 1001 16.37 -77.71 6.55
C PRO A 1001 14.85 -77.65 6.77
N GLY A 1002 14.08 -77.71 5.70
CA GLY A 1002 12.61 -77.76 5.74
C GLY A 1002 11.97 -76.40 5.45
N ASP A 1003 11.83 -76.06 4.16
CA ASP A 1003 11.05 -74.91 3.70
C ASP A 1003 10.71 -75.05 2.21
N PRO A 1004 9.44 -74.86 1.76
CA PRO A 1004 9.09 -73.55 1.17
C PRO A 1004 7.61 -73.06 1.31
N ASP A 1005 6.71 -73.63 2.13
CA ASP A 1005 5.27 -73.19 2.17
C ASP A 1005 4.38 -73.79 3.31
N SER A 1006 4.93 -74.28 4.44
CA SER A 1006 4.06 -74.90 5.47
C SER A 1006 4.55 -74.88 6.93
N ASN A 1007 5.48 -74.02 7.31
CA ASN A 1007 5.74 -73.82 8.73
C ASN A 1007 4.52 -73.09 9.31
N VAL A 1008 3.83 -73.75 10.23
CA VAL A 1008 3.02 -73.01 11.19
C VAL A 1008 4.09 -72.41 12.09
N ASN A 1009 4.37 -71.11 11.98
CA ASN A 1009 5.14 -70.40 13.02
C ASN A 1009 4.31 -70.55 14.30
N GLU A 1010 4.43 -71.69 15.00
CA GLU A 1010 3.86 -71.86 16.32
C GLU A 1010 4.74 -70.99 17.21
N ALA A 1011 4.28 -69.76 17.45
CA ALA A 1011 4.93 -68.81 18.31
C ALA A 1011 5.36 -69.49 19.62
N VAL A 1012 6.64 -69.40 19.96
CA VAL A 1012 7.19 -70.01 21.19
C VAL A 1012 7.13 -68.98 22.30
N ASP A 1013 5.91 -68.56 22.61
CA ASP A 1013 5.61 -67.45 23.51
C ASP A 1013 6.31 -67.60 24.88
N THR A 1014 6.98 -66.54 25.30
CA THR A 1014 7.60 -66.44 26.63
C THR A 1014 6.56 -65.95 27.64
N ASP A 1015 5.99 -66.83 28.48
CA ASP A 1015 5.05 -66.39 29.53
C ASP A 1015 5.70 -66.37 30.94
N PRO A 1016 5.82 -65.19 31.61
CA PRO A 1016 5.45 -63.86 31.13
C PRO A 1016 6.53 -63.24 30.23
N HIS A 1017 6.12 -62.34 29.32
CA HIS A 1017 7.06 -61.59 28.48
C HIS A 1017 8.12 -60.89 29.30
N MET A 1018 9.34 -60.93 28.78
CA MET A 1018 10.52 -60.35 29.39
C MET A 1018 10.75 -58.93 28.84
N PRO A 1019 11.41 -58.04 29.60
CA PRO A 1019 11.74 -56.72 29.09
C PRO A 1019 12.79 -56.78 27.97
N ILE A 1020 12.67 -55.87 27.02
CA ILE A 1020 13.62 -55.68 25.91
C ILE A 1020 15.04 -55.58 26.45
N ALA A 1021 15.93 -56.43 25.94
CA ALA A 1021 17.32 -56.52 26.38
C ALA A 1021 18.26 -56.67 25.17
N PRO A 1022 19.58 -56.41 25.33
CA PRO A 1022 20.54 -56.73 24.28
C PRO A 1022 20.47 -58.20 23.88
N HIS A 1023 20.40 -58.48 22.58
CA HIS A 1023 20.24 -59.84 22.08
C HIS A 1023 21.50 -60.67 22.32
N GLY A 1024 21.33 -61.92 22.72
CA GLY A 1024 22.44 -62.83 22.99
C GLY A 1024 23.25 -63.26 21.77
N ASN A 1025 22.87 -62.88 20.54
CA ASN A 1025 23.32 -63.48 19.28
C ASN A 1025 22.98 -64.98 19.14
N VAL A 1026 23.19 -65.56 17.96
CA VAL A 1026 23.02 -67.00 17.67
C VAL A 1026 24.04 -67.82 18.46
N GLN A 1027 23.54 -68.74 19.30
CA GLN A 1027 24.28 -69.62 20.19
C GLN A 1027 24.51 -71.03 19.64
N GLY A 1028 23.79 -71.44 18.61
CA GLY A 1028 23.87 -72.78 18.01
C GLY A 1028 23.13 -73.83 18.82
N VAL A 1029 22.00 -73.43 19.44
CA VAL A 1029 21.14 -74.32 20.24
C VAL A 1029 20.10 -75.07 19.39
N GLY A 1030 19.85 -74.59 18.16
CA GLY A 1030 18.92 -75.17 17.20
C GLY A 1030 19.57 -75.46 15.84
N ASP A 1031 18.89 -75.07 14.75
CA ASP A 1031 19.30 -75.30 13.36
C ASP A 1031 20.28 -74.23 12.83
N LEU A 1032 20.40 -73.10 13.53
CA LEU A 1032 21.30 -72.01 13.13
C LEU A 1032 22.75 -72.28 13.56
N ASP A 1033 23.70 -72.14 12.61
CA ASP A 1033 25.13 -72.15 12.90
C ASP A 1033 25.62 -70.74 13.31
N PRO A 1034 26.26 -70.54 14.48
CA PRO A 1034 26.75 -69.23 14.94
C PRO A 1034 27.77 -68.56 14.01
N GLY A 1035 28.60 -69.34 13.32
CA GLY A 1035 29.59 -68.80 12.38
C GLY A 1035 28.99 -68.37 11.04
N THR A 1036 27.77 -68.81 10.75
CA THR A 1036 27.06 -68.58 9.49
C THR A 1036 25.94 -67.56 9.66
N HIS A 1037 25.11 -67.70 10.70
CA HIS A 1037 23.93 -66.87 10.95
C HIS A 1037 24.14 -65.84 12.06
N GLY A 1038 25.17 -66.02 12.90
CA GLY A 1038 25.51 -65.03 13.92
C GLY A 1038 26.13 -63.77 13.33
N TRP A 1039 26.32 -62.76 14.18
CA TRP A 1039 26.94 -61.48 13.82
C TRP A 1039 28.05 -61.06 14.79
N THR A 1040 28.71 -59.94 14.50
CA THR A 1040 29.54 -59.21 15.45
C THR A 1040 29.02 -57.80 15.53
N ASP A 1041 28.90 -57.24 16.73
CA ASP A 1041 28.47 -55.86 16.87
C ASP A 1041 29.50 -54.89 16.27
N PRO A 1042 29.04 -53.78 15.65
CA PRO A 1042 27.63 -53.41 15.45
C PRO A 1042 26.92 -54.21 14.35
N VAL A 1043 25.62 -54.41 14.53
CA VAL A 1043 24.72 -55.11 13.60
C VAL A 1043 24.50 -54.28 12.34
N ALA A 1044 24.29 -52.98 12.50
CA ALA A 1044 24.06 -52.05 11.41
C ALA A 1044 24.74 -50.71 11.68
N GLN A 1045 24.91 -49.92 10.62
CA GLN A 1045 25.28 -48.51 10.71
C GLN A 1045 24.18 -47.66 10.10
N VAL A 1046 23.76 -46.63 10.82
CA VAL A 1046 22.78 -45.64 10.37
C VAL A 1046 23.46 -44.29 10.21
N VAL A 1047 23.43 -43.72 9.02
CA VAL A 1047 23.92 -42.37 8.72
C VAL A 1047 22.73 -41.48 8.44
N ILE A 1048 22.61 -40.38 9.18
CA ILE A 1048 21.56 -39.38 9.01
C ILE A 1048 22.21 -38.11 8.48
N GLU A 1049 21.79 -37.64 7.32
CA GLU A 1049 22.30 -36.45 6.62
C GLU A 1049 21.17 -35.41 6.50
N ARG A 1050 21.43 -34.16 6.91
CA ARG A 1050 20.51 -33.04 6.66
C ARG A 1050 20.61 -32.63 5.19
N LEU A 1051 19.47 -32.53 4.50
CA LEU A 1051 19.38 -32.14 3.10
C LEU A 1051 18.99 -30.66 2.98
N GLY A 1052 19.81 -29.89 2.27
CA GLY A 1052 19.76 -28.42 2.26
C GLY A 1052 20.66 -27.86 3.33
#